data_AF-A0A6P0YW57-F1
#
_entry.id   AF-A0A6P0YW57-F1
#
_cell.length_a   1.000
_cell.length_b   1.000
_cell.length_c   1.000
_cell.angle_alpha   90.00
_cell.angle_beta   90.00
_cell.angle_gamma   90.00
#
_symmetry.space_group_name_H-M   'P 1'
#
loop_
_entity.id
_entity.type
_entity.pdbx_description
1 polymer ?
#
loop_
_entity_poly.entity_id
_entity_poly.type
_entity_poly.pdbx_seq_one_letter_code
_entity_poly.pdbx_strand_id
1 'polypeptide(L)'
;MDQTGDNDIRLSTNVLWWQLAVLDSSSPSSLASRQPQSTQCPPETDSLQTGSPPSNSPQQANSPQPTGASRQIGSQQQASSPPKTGSPPQIGSPPKTDSSQAKEAIQAVPVKQCLSKPSQPTISPSSSVPNFPSQRWHIAPRQEAQVNAIAQATQLSPLLAQVLFNRGLTTPEMAQLFLHPDWVELPSPLEDFADLSKAVAYLKEAIATGQKMAICGDYDADGMTSTALLIRALRALGGVVDYAIPSRMTDGYGINERIVDAFHRQDVHIILTVDNGIAAVAPITRAVELGMVVIVTDHHDLPATLPPAQAILNPKLIAETSPYRGLAGVGVAYILALELARNCNLDSSLTHPGEDVAHSPLGYTLLDLFTLGTIADLAPLTGVNRRWVQQGLCHLPKSSIEGVKALIQVAGLADEKKGLKPEAIGFRLGPRINAVGRIADPVTVIELLTTDDPSIALDQAMACEKINKDRRRMCEVIEQEAIALINRTRPNLQQERILVVVQAGWHHGVIGIVASRLVERYGVPVFIGTYEDTDPTMIRGSARSIPEFNVHKALVFCHPCLGKYGGHRAAGGFTLKATQLATFHQRLQLFANMYLLLGHLRPLVQVDVQANFPELTHDLYDQIDQLHPCGIGNSDPIFWTSNVQILEQKTVAKERDHLKLLVQQDGLKNDRLKAIAWRWGRYFPLPNAVDIAYQLKLNEWRGETTVELDIVGVRHPSDTNANASSTTLDPDHQSAQAGVLTQSLKPICFQYRKRQYACSVGLVKGDAENASGISTDTMSQQLELRIRNPEGKVLAIQPHYHQALVGQSRQTAVSVDIAHPHYFHLIKAALNALEASLNKC
;
A
#
# COMPACT_ATOMS: atom_id res chain seq x y z
N MET A 1 31.80 23.51 36.75
CA MET A 1 31.21 22.64 37.78
C MET A 1 29.72 22.61 37.51
N ASP A 2 29.20 21.38 37.33
CA ASP A 2 27.82 20.91 37.07
C ASP A 2 27.07 21.52 35.88
N GLN A 3 26.98 20.88 34.70
CA GLN A 3 26.24 19.65 34.32
C GLN A 3 24.77 19.62 34.78
N THR A 4 23.85 19.99 33.89
CA THR A 4 22.77 19.14 33.34
C THR A 4 22.11 19.88 32.17
N GLY A 5 22.05 19.22 31.02
CA GLY A 5 21.55 19.76 29.76
C GLY A 5 20.03 19.83 29.67
N ASP A 6 19.56 20.86 28.99
CA ASP A 6 18.17 21.07 28.62
C ASP A 6 18.15 21.33 27.09
N ASN A 7 18.12 20.26 26.31
CA ASN A 7 17.89 20.31 24.86
C ASN A 7 16.49 19.76 24.59
N ASP A 8 15.50 20.55 25.02
CA ASP A 8 14.10 20.20 25.00
C ASP A 8 13.42 20.71 23.72
N ILE A 9 13.25 19.75 22.80
CA ILE A 9 12.09 19.52 21.93
C ILE A 9 11.41 20.78 21.33
N ARG A 10 11.82 21.14 20.10
CA ARG A 10 11.04 22.00 19.19
C ARG A 10 9.81 21.25 18.67
N LEU A 11 8.61 21.75 18.98
CA LEU A 11 7.31 21.17 18.62
C LEU A 11 6.33 22.24 18.16
N SER A 12 5.89 22.13 16.91
CA SER A 12 5.24 23.19 16.15
C SER A 12 3.76 23.44 16.50
N THR A 13 3.30 24.64 16.16
CA THR A 13 2.06 25.32 16.58
C THR A 13 0.73 24.75 16.06
N ASN A 14 0.74 23.63 15.33
CA ASN A 14 -0.46 23.06 14.71
C ASN A 14 -1.43 22.39 15.69
N VAL A 15 -0.96 21.98 16.89
CA VAL A 15 -1.81 21.34 17.93
C VAL A 15 -2.82 22.32 18.52
N LEU A 16 -2.47 23.62 18.59
CA LEU A 16 -3.24 24.64 19.30
C LEU A 16 -4.47 25.13 18.53
N TRP A 17 -4.43 25.13 17.20
CA TRP A 17 -5.54 25.65 16.38
C TRP A 17 -6.70 24.68 16.19
N TRP A 18 -6.44 23.42 16.48
CA TRP A 18 -7.39 22.36 16.27
C TRP A 18 -8.59 22.44 17.23
N GLN A 19 -8.38 22.87 18.48
CA GLN A 19 -9.46 23.09 19.44
C GLN A 19 -10.42 24.24 19.05
N LEU A 20 -10.02 25.13 18.11
CA LEU A 20 -10.88 26.22 17.62
C LEU A 20 -11.73 25.82 16.41
N ALA A 21 -11.26 24.92 15.55
CA ALA A 21 -12.00 24.46 14.36
C ALA A 21 -13.24 23.59 14.69
N VAL A 22 -13.31 23.03 15.90
CA VAL A 22 -14.48 22.28 16.40
C VAL A 22 -15.71 23.19 16.59
N LEU A 23 -15.52 24.52 16.63
CA LEU A 23 -16.60 25.49 16.78
C LEU A 23 -17.20 25.99 15.45
N ASP A 24 -16.64 25.56 14.30
CA ASP A 24 -17.00 26.09 12.97
C ASP A 24 -17.57 25.03 12.01
N SER A 25 -17.85 23.81 12.47
CA SER A 25 -18.33 22.74 11.59
C SER A 25 -19.85 22.75 11.39
N SER A 26 -20.33 23.71 10.61
CA SER A 26 -21.59 23.59 9.86
C SER A 26 -21.58 24.47 8.60
N SER A 27 -20.76 24.13 7.59
CA SER A 27 -20.92 24.45 6.15
C SER A 27 -19.75 23.90 5.31
N PRO A 28 -19.97 23.39 4.07
CA PRO A 28 -18.91 22.78 3.25
C PRO A 28 -18.23 23.72 2.22
N SER A 29 -16.93 23.46 2.01
CA SER A 29 -16.10 23.69 0.81
C SER A 29 -15.76 25.12 0.33
N SER A 30 -14.45 25.40 0.20
CA SER A 30 -13.80 25.74 -1.09
C SER A 30 -12.27 25.81 -0.92
N LEU A 31 -11.53 24.98 -1.63
CA LEU A 31 -10.10 25.19 -1.91
C LEU A 31 -9.81 24.53 -3.25
N ALA A 32 -9.97 25.31 -4.31
CA ALA A 32 -9.64 24.93 -5.68
C ALA A 32 -8.16 25.20 -5.99
N SER A 33 -7.61 24.27 -6.77
CA SER A 33 -6.31 24.23 -7.42
C SER A 33 -5.93 25.53 -8.15
N ARG A 34 -4.69 26.01 -7.94
CA ARG A 34 -4.04 27.01 -8.80
C ARG A 34 -3.36 26.28 -9.98
N GLN A 35 -3.77 26.60 -11.21
CA GLN A 35 -3.01 26.34 -12.43
C GLN A 35 -1.97 27.45 -12.65
N PRO A 36 -0.78 27.16 -13.23
CA PRO A 36 0.12 28.18 -13.73
C PRO A 36 -0.30 28.68 -15.12
N GLN A 37 -0.32 30.01 -15.28
CA GLN A 37 -0.63 30.71 -16.52
C GLN A 37 0.53 30.62 -17.52
N SER A 38 0.18 30.29 -18.77
CA SER A 38 1.02 30.36 -19.96
C SER A 38 1.17 31.80 -20.46
N THR A 39 2.41 32.25 -20.68
CA THR A 39 2.73 33.48 -21.42
C THR A 39 2.90 33.17 -22.91
N GLN A 40 2.15 33.88 -23.76
CA GLN A 40 2.27 33.86 -25.23
C GLN A 40 2.94 35.13 -25.78
N CYS A 41 3.48 34.96 -27.00
CA CYS A 41 3.85 35.92 -28.07
C CYS A 41 5.33 36.31 -28.21
N PRO A 42 5.85 36.62 -29.44
CA PRO A 42 5.35 36.35 -30.82
C PRO A 42 6.44 35.81 -31.80
N PRO A 43 6.14 35.60 -33.11
CA PRO A 43 6.99 34.86 -34.06
C PRO A 43 7.74 35.73 -35.09
N GLU A 44 8.85 35.22 -35.62
CA GLU A 44 9.56 35.66 -36.85
C GLU A 44 10.07 34.38 -37.56
N THR A 45 9.47 33.92 -38.66
CA THR A 45 9.67 34.24 -40.09
C THR A 45 10.97 33.76 -40.74
N ASP A 46 10.76 33.08 -41.87
CA ASP A 46 11.65 32.88 -43.03
C ASP A 46 12.80 31.86 -42.91
N SER A 47 13.12 31.03 -43.90
CA SER A 47 12.57 30.77 -45.25
C SER A 47 13.40 29.64 -45.90
N LEU A 48 12.86 29.03 -46.98
CA LEU A 48 13.56 28.30 -48.07
C LEU A 48 14.22 26.95 -47.73
N GLN A 49 14.41 25.99 -48.65
CA GLN A 49 13.68 25.47 -49.81
C GLN A 49 14.50 24.23 -50.26
N THR A 50 13.82 23.11 -50.55
CA THR A 50 14.09 22.15 -51.64
C THR A 50 15.47 21.49 -51.83
N GLY A 51 15.46 20.16 -51.97
CA GLY A 51 16.47 19.43 -52.75
C GLY A 51 16.44 17.90 -52.57
N SER A 52 15.61 17.21 -53.36
CA SER A 52 15.70 15.75 -53.58
C SER A 52 16.67 15.44 -54.76
N PRO A 53 16.82 14.17 -55.19
CA PRO A 53 17.86 13.17 -54.90
C PRO A 53 18.81 12.96 -56.13
N PRO A 54 19.63 11.87 -56.26
CA PRO A 54 19.09 10.61 -56.82
C PRO A 54 19.87 9.28 -56.53
N SER A 55 19.15 8.16 -56.76
CA SER A 55 19.50 6.84 -57.34
C SER A 55 20.94 6.26 -57.34
N ASN A 56 21.09 4.97 -56.98
CA ASN A 56 21.42 3.87 -57.93
C ASN A 56 21.74 2.51 -57.24
N SER A 57 21.04 1.46 -57.67
CA SER A 57 21.48 0.04 -57.70
C SER A 57 22.34 -0.20 -58.98
N PRO A 58 22.91 -1.38 -59.35
CA PRO A 58 22.60 -2.78 -58.96
C PRO A 58 23.80 -3.80 -58.96
N GLN A 59 23.46 -5.11 -58.95
CA GLN A 59 24.19 -6.33 -59.42
C GLN A 59 24.91 -7.21 -58.38
N GLN A 60 24.40 -8.44 -58.11
CA GLN A 60 24.68 -9.77 -58.74
C GLN A 60 26.05 -10.36 -58.33
N ALA A 61 26.30 -11.64 -58.05
CA ALA A 61 25.56 -12.90 -58.09
C ALA A 61 26.37 -14.01 -57.37
N ASN A 62 25.77 -15.20 -57.28
CA ASN A 62 26.37 -16.56 -57.24
C ASN A 62 26.45 -17.35 -55.92
N SER A 63 25.51 -18.30 -55.80
CA SER A 63 25.64 -19.62 -55.17
C SER A 63 26.70 -20.48 -55.89
N PRO A 64 27.19 -21.58 -55.29
CA PRO A 64 26.49 -22.88 -55.42
C PRO A 64 26.54 -23.80 -54.17
N GLN A 65 25.49 -24.62 -54.04
CA GLN A 65 25.43 -25.89 -53.31
C GLN A 65 25.76 -27.05 -54.30
N PRO A 66 25.66 -28.36 -53.98
CA PRO A 66 25.71 -29.09 -52.69
C PRO A 66 26.59 -30.37 -52.77
N THR A 67 26.85 -31.05 -51.65
CA THR A 67 26.99 -32.54 -51.62
C THR A 67 26.63 -33.08 -50.23
N GLY A 68 25.79 -34.12 -50.21
CA GLY A 68 25.44 -34.88 -49.01
C GLY A 68 26.24 -36.18 -48.87
N ALA A 69 26.03 -36.88 -47.76
CA ALA A 69 25.82 -38.33 -47.70
C ALA A 69 25.69 -38.82 -46.25
N SER A 70 24.66 -39.63 -46.04
CA SER A 70 24.33 -40.44 -44.87
C SER A 70 25.42 -41.44 -44.46
N ARG A 71 25.41 -41.85 -43.18
CA ARG A 71 25.68 -43.24 -42.80
C ARG A 71 25.00 -43.62 -41.47
N GLN A 72 24.11 -44.61 -41.57
CA GLN A 72 23.74 -45.53 -40.49
C GLN A 72 24.86 -46.54 -40.23
N ILE A 73 24.86 -47.12 -39.02
CA ILE A 73 25.28 -48.45 -38.51
C ILE A 73 25.54 -48.17 -37.01
N GLY A 74 25.10 -48.91 -36.01
CA GLY A 74 24.51 -50.24 -35.88
C GLY A 74 24.67 -50.63 -34.40
N SER A 75 23.64 -51.26 -33.86
CA SER A 75 23.48 -51.80 -32.51
C SER A 75 24.70 -52.51 -31.86
N GLN A 76 24.84 -52.39 -30.54
CA GLN A 76 24.93 -53.56 -29.66
C GLN A 76 24.60 -53.25 -28.20
N GLN A 77 23.77 -54.13 -27.64
CA GLN A 77 23.33 -54.23 -26.25
C GLN A 77 24.49 -54.65 -25.34
N GLN A 78 24.49 -54.21 -24.08
CA GLN A 78 24.62 -55.16 -22.96
C GLN A 78 24.13 -54.54 -21.64
N ALA A 79 23.19 -55.26 -21.03
CA ALA A 79 22.60 -55.01 -19.73
C ALA A 79 23.59 -55.40 -18.62
N SER A 80 23.56 -54.68 -17.49
CA SER A 80 23.87 -55.28 -16.19
C SER A 80 23.30 -54.46 -15.02
N SER A 81 22.39 -55.10 -14.31
CA SER A 81 21.96 -54.87 -12.92
C SER A 81 21.42 -56.23 -12.45
N PRO A 82 21.40 -56.60 -11.15
CA PRO A 82 21.87 -55.91 -9.94
C PRO A 82 22.76 -56.84 -9.06
N PRO A 83 23.00 -56.49 -7.78
CA PRO A 83 22.54 -57.46 -6.79
C PRO A 83 21.73 -56.84 -5.65
N LYS A 84 20.66 -57.55 -5.27
CA LYS A 84 19.99 -57.46 -3.98
C LYS A 84 20.68 -58.43 -3.01
N THR A 85 20.82 -58.06 -1.74
CA THR A 85 20.47 -58.87 -0.54
C THR A 85 20.92 -58.13 0.72
N GLY A 86 20.04 -58.03 1.73
CA GLY A 86 20.42 -57.66 3.10
C GLY A 86 19.42 -56.80 3.88
N SER A 87 18.44 -57.43 4.51
CA SER A 87 17.68 -56.94 5.68
C SER A 87 17.20 -58.17 6.45
N PRO A 88 16.87 -58.13 7.77
CA PRO A 88 17.17 -57.16 8.83
C PRO A 88 17.82 -57.85 10.06
N PRO A 89 17.92 -57.17 11.23
CA PRO A 89 17.43 -57.87 12.42
C PRO A 89 16.49 -57.01 13.30
N GLN A 90 15.47 -57.67 13.84
CA GLN A 90 14.65 -57.24 14.97
C GLN A 90 15.22 -57.79 16.29
N ILE A 91 14.59 -57.36 17.41
CA ILE A 91 14.70 -57.77 18.83
C ILE A 91 15.64 -56.83 19.62
N GLY A 92 15.29 -56.20 20.73
CA GLY A 92 14.10 -56.14 21.59
C GLY A 92 14.40 -55.17 22.77
N SER A 93 13.38 -54.65 23.45
CA SER A 93 13.51 -53.93 24.76
C SER A 93 14.16 -54.85 25.81
N PRO A 94 14.79 -54.42 26.95
CA PRO A 94 14.41 -53.36 27.94
C PRO A 94 15.69 -52.69 28.57
N PRO A 95 15.81 -52.18 29.84
CA PRO A 95 14.86 -51.90 30.93
C PRO A 95 14.95 -50.50 31.58
N LYS A 96 13.99 -50.26 32.49
CA LYS A 96 13.99 -49.23 33.52
C LYS A 96 15.24 -49.30 34.39
N THR A 97 15.82 -48.16 34.76
CA THR A 97 16.56 -48.02 36.02
C THR A 97 16.36 -46.63 36.62
N ASP A 98 16.13 -46.66 37.94
CA ASP A 98 16.13 -45.56 38.88
C ASP A 98 17.42 -44.74 38.83
N SER A 99 17.31 -43.43 39.04
CA SER A 99 18.21 -42.74 39.97
C SER A 99 17.53 -41.51 40.55
N SER A 100 17.10 -41.70 41.80
CA SER A 100 16.89 -40.70 42.82
C SER A 100 18.16 -39.90 43.14
N GLN A 101 17.95 -38.72 43.78
CA GLN A 101 18.89 -37.79 44.45
C GLN A 101 19.26 -36.57 43.58
N ALA A 102 18.96 -35.31 43.93
CA ALA A 102 18.54 -34.72 45.19
C ALA A 102 17.60 -33.51 44.96
N LYS A 103 16.48 -33.49 45.69
CA LYS A 103 15.61 -32.34 45.93
C LYS A 103 15.30 -32.29 47.42
N GLU A 104 15.55 -31.16 48.05
CA GLU A 104 14.84 -30.56 49.20
C GLU A 104 15.36 -29.10 49.26
N ALA A 105 14.58 -28.04 49.49
CA ALA A 105 13.21 -27.82 49.94
C ALA A 105 12.68 -26.54 49.22
N ILE A 106 11.39 -26.17 49.14
CA ILE A 106 10.46 -25.85 50.23
C ILE A 106 9.00 -25.94 49.71
N GLN A 107 8.24 -26.78 50.42
CA GLN A 107 6.79 -26.81 50.75
C GLN A 107 5.72 -26.09 49.90
N ALA A 108 4.80 -26.90 49.37
CA ALA A 108 3.40 -26.54 49.11
C ALA A 108 2.47 -27.42 49.99
N VAL A 109 1.48 -26.80 50.63
CA VAL A 109 0.46 -27.44 51.49
C VAL A 109 -0.79 -27.79 50.65
N PRO A 110 -1.43 -28.95 50.83
CA PRO A 110 -2.50 -29.43 49.95
C PRO A 110 -3.89 -29.04 50.44
N VAL A 111 -4.82 -28.74 49.52
CA VAL A 111 -6.24 -28.56 49.85
C VAL A 111 -7.10 -29.52 49.03
N LYS A 112 -7.90 -30.29 49.78
CA LYS A 112 -8.85 -31.33 49.36
C LYS A 112 -9.98 -30.77 48.48
N GLN A 113 -10.41 -31.60 47.53
CA GLN A 113 -11.71 -31.48 46.87
C GLN A 113 -12.85 -31.58 47.89
N CYS A 114 -13.79 -30.63 47.83
CA CYS A 114 -15.19 -30.81 48.18
C CYS A 114 -16.05 -30.03 47.17
N LEU A 115 -17.03 -30.73 46.59
CA LEU A 115 -18.01 -30.26 45.64
C LEU A 115 -18.99 -29.27 46.30
N SER A 116 -19.09 -28.04 45.78
CA SER A 116 -20.27 -27.19 45.91
C SER A 116 -20.35 -26.20 44.75
N LYS A 117 -21.45 -26.24 43.99
CA LYS A 117 -21.77 -25.30 42.91
C LYS A 117 -21.75 -23.85 43.40
N PRO A 118 -21.05 -22.90 42.75
CA PRO A 118 -21.28 -21.49 42.97
C PRO A 118 -22.31 -20.95 41.98
N SER A 119 -23.34 -20.30 42.51
CA SER A 119 -24.34 -19.49 41.84
C SER A 119 -23.68 -18.43 40.96
N GLN A 120 -24.15 -18.30 39.71
CA GLN A 120 -23.71 -17.25 38.79
C GLN A 120 -24.01 -15.85 39.37
N PRO A 121 -23.04 -14.92 39.38
CA PRO A 121 -23.36 -13.51 39.55
C PRO A 121 -23.94 -12.99 38.24
N THR A 122 -25.19 -12.52 38.30
CA THR A 122 -25.86 -11.74 37.26
C THR A 122 -25.09 -10.45 37.02
N ILE A 123 -24.29 -10.42 35.95
CA ILE A 123 -23.65 -9.20 35.46
C ILE A 123 -24.71 -8.42 34.69
N SER A 124 -25.13 -7.28 35.23
CA SER A 124 -25.93 -6.29 34.52
C SER A 124 -25.12 -5.72 33.34
N PRO A 125 -25.65 -5.70 32.10
CA PRO A 125 -24.93 -5.14 30.96
C PRO A 125 -25.08 -3.61 30.98
N SER A 126 -24.03 -2.89 31.39
CA SER A 126 -23.95 -1.44 31.21
C SER A 126 -22.84 -1.08 30.22
N SER A 127 -23.20 -0.21 29.27
CA SER A 127 -22.50 0.27 28.05
C SER A 127 -22.55 -0.67 26.84
N SER A 128 -23.52 -0.40 25.95
CA SER A 128 -23.74 -1.04 24.66
C SER A 128 -22.57 -0.80 23.70
N VAL A 129 -21.76 -1.82 23.46
CA VAL A 129 -20.86 -1.87 22.30
C VAL A 129 -21.73 -1.83 21.03
N PRO A 130 -21.40 -1.03 20.00
CA PRO A 130 -22.15 -1.05 18.75
C PRO A 130 -22.17 -2.49 18.19
N ASN A 131 -23.36 -2.99 17.82
CA ASN A 131 -23.53 -4.33 17.24
C ASN A 131 -22.98 -4.42 15.79
N PHE A 132 -22.23 -3.44 15.30
CA PHE A 132 -21.66 -3.37 13.96
C PHE A 132 -20.38 -2.51 13.98
N PRO A 133 -19.51 -2.57 12.94
CA PRO A 133 -18.24 -1.84 12.96
C PRO A 133 -18.45 -0.32 12.97
N SER A 134 -17.68 0.40 13.80
CA SER A 134 -17.70 1.87 13.83
C SER A 134 -16.88 2.42 12.66
N GLN A 135 -17.52 2.59 11.51
CA GLN A 135 -16.89 3.05 10.27
C GLN A 135 -17.25 4.49 9.96
N ARG A 136 -16.46 5.11 9.08
CA ARG A 136 -16.82 6.36 8.39
C ARG A 136 -16.92 6.08 6.90
N TRP A 137 -17.93 6.65 6.26
CA TRP A 137 -18.16 6.47 4.83
C TRP A 137 -17.86 7.77 4.11
N HIS A 138 -17.11 7.65 3.02
CA HIS A 138 -16.97 8.71 2.04
C HIS A 138 -17.71 8.27 0.78
N ILE A 139 -18.87 8.88 0.55
CA ILE A 139 -19.75 8.57 -0.58
C ILE A 139 -19.46 9.60 -1.66
N ALA A 140 -19.02 9.14 -2.83
CA ALA A 140 -18.77 10.02 -3.95
C ALA A 140 -20.09 10.67 -4.46
N PRO A 141 -20.06 11.94 -4.88
CA PRO A 141 -21.26 12.64 -5.30
C PRO A 141 -21.84 12.07 -6.61
N ARG A 142 -23.14 12.25 -6.81
CA ARG A 142 -23.84 11.91 -8.07
C ARG A 142 -23.75 13.08 -9.04
N GLN A 143 -23.47 12.79 -10.32
CA GLN A 143 -23.23 13.78 -11.38
C GLN A 143 -23.92 13.36 -12.68
N GLU A 144 -25.26 13.34 -12.67
CA GLU A 144 -26.07 12.73 -13.76
C GLU A 144 -25.80 13.33 -15.15
N ALA A 145 -25.62 14.65 -15.24
CA ALA A 145 -25.47 15.34 -16.51
C ALA A 145 -24.18 14.94 -17.26
N GLN A 146 -23.06 14.78 -16.53
CA GLN A 146 -21.77 14.39 -17.10
C GLN A 146 -21.69 12.88 -17.37
N VAL A 147 -22.38 12.06 -16.57
CA VAL A 147 -22.33 10.60 -16.66
C VAL A 147 -23.00 10.06 -17.91
N ASN A 148 -24.05 10.70 -18.41
CA ASN A 148 -24.77 10.23 -19.60
C ASN A 148 -23.88 10.13 -20.85
N ALA A 149 -22.96 11.09 -21.05
CA ALA A 149 -22.03 11.05 -22.17
C ALA A 149 -21.06 9.88 -22.08
N ILE A 150 -20.56 9.58 -20.88
CA ILE A 150 -19.67 8.44 -20.63
C ILE A 150 -20.42 7.12 -20.85
N ALA A 151 -21.63 6.99 -20.30
CA ALA A 151 -22.47 5.80 -20.46
C ALA A 151 -22.73 5.50 -21.95
N GLN A 152 -23.10 6.52 -22.73
CA GLN A 152 -23.34 6.35 -24.17
C GLN A 152 -22.07 5.95 -24.93
N ALA A 153 -20.93 6.57 -24.65
CA ALA A 153 -19.69 6.28 -25.37
C ALA A 153 -19.09 4.91 -25.02
N THR A 154 -19.26 4.46 -23.78
CA THR A 154 -18.69 3.19 -23.28
C THR A 154 -19.68 2.03 -23.37
N GLN A 155 -20.97 2.29 -23.61
CA GLN A 155 -22.06 1.31 -23.55
C GLN A 155 -22.18 0.62 -22.17
N LEU A 156 -21.63 1.24 -21.12
CA LEU A 156 -21.80 0.81 -19.74
C LEU A 156 -23.09 1.37 -19.15
N SER A 157 -23.62 0.70 -18.13
CA SER A 157 -24.73 1.21 -17.34
C SER A 157 -24.40 2.57 -16.71
N PRO A 158 -25.43 3.42 -16.44
CA PRO A 158 -25.22 4.70 -15.74
C PRO A 158 -24.52 4.55 -14.39
N LEU A 159 -24.73 3.43 -13.68
CA LEU A 159 -24.03 3.13 -12.43
C LEU A 159 -22.51 3.02 -12.64
N LEU A 160 -22.06 2.27 -13.64
CA LEU A 160 -20.63 2.11 -13.90
C LEU A 160 -20.01 3.33 -14.54
N ALA A 161 -20.74 4.04 -15.40
CA ALA A 161 -20.29 5.34 -15.90
C ALA A 161 -20.09 6.35 -14.75
N GLN A 162 -20.95 6.33 -13.73
CA GLN A 162 -20.79 7.12 -12.50
C GLN A 162 -19.56 6.68 -11.69
N VAL A 163 -19.27 5.38 -11.61
CA VAL A 163 -18.05 4.84 -10.99
C VAL A 163 -16.81 5.39 -11.71
N LEU A 164 -16.75 5.31 -13.04
CA LEU A 164 -15.62 5.83 -13.82
C LEU A 164 -15.44 7.34 -13.60
N PHE A 165 -16.53 8.11 -13.67
CA PHE A 165 -16.50 9.55 -13.42
C PHE A 165 -15.95 9.88 -12.02
N ASN A 166 -16.44 9.20 -10.98
CA ASN A 166 -16.02 9.41 -9.60
C ASN A 166 -14.56 8.99 -9.33
N ARG A 167 -13.97 8.19 -10.22
CA ARG A 167 -12.56 7.81 -10.21
C ARG A 167 -11.67 8.75 -11.04
N GLY A 168 -12.23 9.85 -11.55
CA GLY A 168 -11.50 10.88 -12.29
C GLY A 168 -11.48 10.68 -13.80
N LEU A 169 -12.18 9.69 -14.34
CA LEU A 169 -12.36 9.49 -15.79
C LEU A 169 -13.54 10.35 -16.25
N THR A 170 -13.33 11.65 -16.33
CA THR A 170 -14.41 12.64 -16.46
C THR A 170 -14.88 12.89 -17.89
N THR A 171 -14.24 12.30 -18.91
CA THR A 171 -14.65 12.44 -20.31
C THR A 171 -14.87 11.08 -20.98
N PRO A 172 -15.72 11.01 -22.04
CA PRO A 172 -15.89 9.81 -22.85
C PRO A 172 -14.59 9.20 -23.35
N GLU A 173 -13.65 10.03 -23.81
CA GLU A 173 -12.36 9.61 -24.36
C GLU A 173 -11.50 8.98 -23.26
N MET A 174 -11.41 9.60 -22.09
CA MET A 174 -10.69 9.03 -20.93
C MET A 174 -11.25 7.67 -20.54
N ALA A 175 -12.58 7.54 -20.50
CA ALA A 175 -13.24 6.30 -20.15
C ALA A 175 -13.00 5.19 -21.19
N GLN A 176 -13.09 5.51 -22.49
CA GLN A 176 -12.78 4.54 -23.56
C GLN A 176 -11.32 4.09 -23.53
N LEU A 177 -10.37 5.01 -23.37
CA LEU A 177 -8.95 4.67 -23.27
C LEU A 177 -8.65 3.81 -22.04
N PHE A 178 -9.36 4.05 -20.93
CA PHE A 178 -9.24 3.23 -19.73
C PHE A 178 -9.76 1.79 -19.93
N LEU A 179 -10.89 1.63 -20.62
CA LEU A 179 -11.48 0.31 -20.91
C LEU A 179 -10.70 -0.43 -22.00
N HIS A 180 -10.06 0.30 -22.90
CA HIS A 180 -9.34 -0.24 -24.06
C HIS A 180 -7.91 0.32 -24.13
N PRO A 181 -7.02 -0.05 -23.18
CA PRO A 181 -5.67 0.49 -23.12
C PRO A 181 -4.81 0.10 -24.35
N ASP A 182 -5.22 -0.91 -25.11
CA ASP A 182 -4.56 -1.31 -26.36
C ASP A 182 -4.79 -0.35 -27.53
N TRP A 183 -5.77 0.57 -27.45
CA TRP A 183 -6.05 1.56 -28.50
C TRP A 183 -5.02 2.68 -28.56
N VAL A 184 -4.21 2.84 -27.51
CA VAL A 184 -3.14 3.84 -27.46
C VAL A 184 -1.84 3.21 -27.95
N GLU A 185 -1.16 3.86 -28.88
CA GLU A 185 0.23 3.49 -29.20
C GLU A 185 1.14 3.93 -28.03
N LEU A 186 1.90 2.99 -27.47
CA LEU A 186 2.82 3.33 -26.38
C LEU A 186 4.06 4.02 -26.95
N PRO A 187 4.52 5.13 -26.34
CA PRO A 187 5.81 5.71 -26.69
C PRO A 187 6.92 4.70 -26.42
N SER A 188 8.05 4.81 -27.11
CA SER A 188 9.16 3.89 -26.89
C SER A 188 9.73 4.08 -25.47
N PRO A 189 10.02 3.01 -24.70
CA PRO A 189 10.67 3.17 -23.40
C PRO A 189 12.07 3.78 -23.50
N LEU A 190 12.71 3.73 -24.69
CA LEU A 190 13.98 4.43 -24.96
C LEU A 190 13.85 5.96 -24.95
N GLU A 191 12.65 6.49 -25.18
CA GLU A 191 12.38 7.93 -25.15
C GLU A 191 12.24 8.44 -23.72
N ASP A 192 11.64 7.63 -22.83
CA ASP A 192 11.37 8.02 -21.45
C ASP A 192 12.52 7.68 -20.49
N PHE A 193 13.20 6.56 -20.68
CA PHE A 193 14.31 6.13 -19.82
C PHE A 193 15.66 6.47 -20.45
N ALA A 194 16.20 7.64 -20.09
CA ALA A 194 17.45 8.17 -20.67
C ALA A 194 18.65 7.20 -20.62
N ASP A 195 18.75 6.38 -19.57
CA ASP A 195 19.85 5.42 -19.38
C ASP A 195 19.55 4.01 -19.93
N LEU A 196 18.36 3.74 -20.47
CA LEU A 196 17.99 2.41 -20.99
C LEU A 196 18.90 1.98 -22.14
N SER A 197 19.20 2.90 -23.06
CA SER A 197 20.13 2.65 -24.17
C SER A 197 21.54 2.26 -23.69
N LYS A 198 22.04 2.91 -22.63
CA LYS A 198 23.33 2.60 -22.02
C LYS A 198 23.32 1.23 -21.34
N ALA A 199 22.28 0.94 -20.56
CA ALA A 199 22.11 -0.35 -19.90
C ALA A 199 22.11 -1.50 -20.92
N VAL A 200 21.36 -1.36 -22.02
CA VAL A 200 21.31 -2.33 -23.12
C VAL A 200 22.68 -2.50 -23.78
N ALA A 201 23.42 -1.41 -24.01
CA ALA A 201 24.76 -1.48 -24.60
C ALA A 201 25.74 -2.29 -23.74
N TYR A 202 25.80 -2.03 -22.43
CA TYR A 202 26.65 -2.78 -21.52
C TYR A 202 26.30 -4.27 -21.46
N LEU A 203 25.01 -4.60 -21.39
CA LEU A 203 24.57 -6.01 -21.32
C LEU A 203 24.83 -6.75 -22.63
N LYS A 204 24.62 -6.09 -23.77
CA LYS A 204 24.92 -6.66 -25.09
C LYS A 204 26.42 -6.94 -25.25
N GLU A 205 27.28 -6.03 -24.81
CA GLU A 205 28.73 -6.25 -24.80
C GLU A 205 29.12 -7.43 -23.89
N ALA A 206 28.56 -7.49 -22.68
CA ALA A 206 28.85 -8.58 -21.75
C ALA A 206 28.42 -9.94 -22.31
N ILE A 207 27.25 -10.01 -22.95
CA ILE A 207 26.77 -11.22 -23.64
C ILE A 207 27.71 -11.59 -24.78
N ALA A 208 28.07 -10.65 -25.65
CA ALA A 208 28.92 -10.90 -26.81
C ALA A 208 30.34 -11.34 -26.43
N THR A 209 30.86 -10.89 -25.29
CA THR A 209 32.21 -11.18 -24.80
C THR A 209 32.27 -12.28 -23.74
N GLY A 210 31.12 -12.81 -23.31
CA GLY A 210 31.03 -13.84 -22.27
C GLY A 210 31.43 -13.35 -20.87
N GLN A 211 31.30 -12.05 -20.60
CA GLN A 211 31.56 -11.49 -19.28
C GLN A 211 30.51 -11.96 -18.27
N LYS A 212 30.97 -12.28 -17.05
CA LYS A 212 30.09 -12.68 -15.94
C LYS A 212 29.27 -11.48 -15.46
N MET A 213 27.97 -11.68 -15.37
CA MET A 213 27.01 -10.73 -14.80
C MET A 213 26.45 -11.31 -13.49
N ALA A 214 26.02 -10.46 -12.58
CA ALA A 214 25.29 -10.87 -11.40
C ALA A 214 24.07 -9.98 -11.13
N ILE A 215 22.95 -10.59 -10.77
CA ILE A 215 21.73 -9.89 -10.35
C ILE A 215 21.69 -9.80 -8.82
N CYS A 216 21.56 -8.60 -8.28
CA CYS A 216 21.27 -8.38 -6.86
C CYS A 216 19.78 -8.05 -6.69
N GLY A 217 18.98 -9.05 -6.29
CA GLY A 217 17.54 -8.90 -6.10
C GLY A 217 17.13 -8.44 -4.71
N ASP A 218 15.81 -8.38 -4.48
CA ASP A 218 15.20 -8.27 -3.16
C ASP A 218 14.39 -9.51 -2.79
N TYR A 219 14.09 -9.66 -1.50
CA TYR A 219 13.45 -10.84 -0.94
C TYR A 219 11.92 -10.84 -1.05
N ASP A 220 11.26 -9.80 -1.54
CA ASP A 220 9.81 -9.83 -1.73
C ASP A 220 9.41 -10.28 -3.14
N ALA A 221 8.09 -10.32 -3.41
CA ALA A 221 7.60 -10.83 -4.68
C ALA A 221 8.10 -10.03 -5.89
N ASP A 222 8.26 -8.71 -5.77
CA ASP A 222 8.73 -7.88 -6.87
C ASP A 222 10.21 -8.19 -7.15
N GLY A 223 11.07 -8.12 -6.14
CA GLY A 223 12.48 -8.48 -6.26
C GLY A 223 12.74 -9.91 -6.76
N MET A 224 11.99 -10.90 -6.26
CA MET A 224 12.17 -12.30 -6.67
C MET A 224 11.66 -12.56 -8.10
N THR A 225 10.53 -11.96 -8.50
CA THR A 225 10.03 -12.11 -9.88
C THR A 225 10.89 -11.34 -10.88
N SER A 226 11.39 -10.16 -10.51
CA SER A 226 12.37 -9.39 -11.29
C SER A 226 13.67 -10.16 -11.52
N THR A 227 14.16 -10.81 -10.45
CA THR A 227 15.38 -11.63 -10.53
C THR A 227 15.16 -12.81 -11.46
N ALA A 228 14.06 -13.55 -11.30
CA ALA A 228 13.72 -14.66 -12.19
C ALA A 228 13.55 -14.21 -13.65
N LEU A 229 12.95 -13.03 -13.87
CA LEU A 229 12.72 -12.44 -15.20
C LEU A 229 14.06 -12.17 -15.89
N LEU A 230 14.98 -11.47 -15.24
CA LEU A 230 16.29 -11.18 -15.82
C LEU A 230 17.17 -12.43 -15.96
N ILE A 231 17.09 -13.41 -15.05
CA ILE A 231 17.79 -14.70 -15.21
C ILE A 231 17.33 -15.37 -16.50
N ARG A 232 16.01 -15.50 -16.71
CA ARG A 232 15.46 -16.13 -17.92
C ARG A 232 15.84 -15.36 -19.18
N ALA A 233 15.71 -14.04 -19.17
CA ALA A 233 16.06 -13.19 -20.30
C ALA A 233 17.56 -13.31 -20.68
N LEU A 234 18.45 -13.09 -19.71
CA LEU A 234 19.90 -13.09 -19.97
C LEU A 234 20.40 -14.48 -20.40
N ARG A 235 19.90 -15.57 -19.78
CA ARG A 235 20.26 -16.93 -20.20
C ARG A 235 19.75 -17.27 -21.59
N ALA A 236 18.51 -16.88 -21.93
CA ALA A 236 17.96 -17.08 -23.27
C ALA A 236 18.75 -16.35 -24.36
N LEU A 237 19.40 -15.23 -24.00
CA LEU A 237 20.26 -14.45 -24.88
C LEU A 237 21.73 -14.91 -24.87
N GLY A 238 22.07 -16.00 -24.16
CA GLY A 238 23.43 -16.54 -24.10
C GLY A 238 24.35 -15.89 -23.06
N GLY A 239 23.81 -15.06 -22.17
CA GLY A 239 24.56 -14.41 -21.09
C GLY A 239 24.92 -15.36 -19.95
N VAL A 240 26.09 -15.12 -19.33
CA VAL A 240 26.54 -15.82 -18.11
C VAL A 240 26.11 -15.00 -16.90
N VAL A 241 25.08 -15.46 -16.18
CA VAL A 241 24.48 -14.73 -15.07
C VAL A 241 24.36 -15.57 -13.80
N ASP A 242 24.82 -15.00 -12.70
CA ASP A 242 24.57 -15.47 -11.33
C ASP A 242 23.65 -14.47 -10.58
N TYR A 243 23.27 -14.77 -9.35
CA TYR A 243 22.45 -13.87 -8.55
C TYR A 243 22.75 -13.94 -7.06
N ALA A 244 22.38 -12.89 -6.33
CA ALA A 244 22.31 -12.87 -4.88
C ALA A 244 21.05 -12.15 -4.44
N ILE A 245 20.40 -12.69 -3.40
CA ILE A 245 19.30 -12.03 -2.70
C ILE A 245 19.74 -11.81 -1.25
N PRO A 246 19.65 -10.59 -0.72
CA PRO A 246 20.04 -10.30 0.66
C PRO A 246 19.12 -11.04 1.64
N SER A 247 19.70 -11.52 2.73
CA SER A 247 18.91 -12.06 3.83
C SER A 247 18.21 -10.92 4.58
N ARG A 248 16.88 -10.94 4.59
CA ARG A 248 16.05 -10.02 5.38
C ARG A 248 16.42 -9.99 6.87
N MET A 249 16.92 -11.12 7.37
CA MET A 249 17.26 -11.31 8.78
C MET A 249 18.60 -10.66 9.11
N THR A 250 19.63 -10.93 8.30
CA THR A 250 21.03 -10.60 8.63
C THR A 250 21.62 -9.45 7.82
N ASP A 251 21.30 -9.36 6.53
CA ASP A 251 21.87 -8.34 5.64
C ASP A 251 21.02 -7.07 5.62
N GLY A 252 19.71 -7.19 5.87
CA GLY A 252 18.76 -6.10 5.68
C GLY A 252 18.25 -6.07 4.25
N TYR A 253 17.97 -4.87 3.75
CA TYR A 253 17.34 -4.65 2.44
C TYR A 253 18.37 -4.21 1.39
N GLY A 254 18.29 -4.80 0.19
CA GLY A 254 19.05 -4.44 -0.99
C GLY A 254 20.55 -4.79 -0.99
N ILE A 255 21.25 -4.34 -2.04
CA ILE A 255 22.69 -4.50 -2.23
C ILE A 255 23.50 -3.91 -1.06
N ASN A 256 24.57 -4.60 -0.68
CA ASN A 256 25.49 -4.18 0.37
C ASN A 256 26.95 -4.51 0.00
N GLU A 257 27.91 -3.92 0.71
CA GLU A 257 29.35 -4.08 0.45
C GLU A 257 29.81 -5.56 0.48
N ARG A 258 29.22 -6.38 1.36
CA ARG A 258 29.53 -7.82 1.44
C ARG A 258 29.18 -8.55 0.13
N ILE A 259 28.01 -8.25 -0.43
CA ILE A 259 27.57 -8.83 -1.72
C ILE A 259 28.48 -8.33 -2.84
N VAL A 260 28.80 -7.03 -2.86
CA VAL A 260 29.69 -6.42 -3.85
C VAL A 260 31.08 -7.07 -3.83
N ASP A 261 31.70 -7.21 -2.65
CA ASP A 261 33.01 -7.85 -2.53
C ASP A 261 32.95 -9.34 -2.89
N ALA A 262 31.82 -10.02 -2.67
CA ALA A 262 31.63 -11.41 -3.08
C ALA A 262 31.57 -11.55 -4.60
N PHE A 263 30.81 -10.69 -5.29
CA PHE A 263 30.76 -10.65 -6.74
C PHE A 263 32.11 -10.31 -7.36
N HIS A 264 32.85 -9.36 -6.79
CA HIS A 264 34.20 -9.06 -7.26
C HIS A 264 35.14 -10.27 -7.15
N ARG A 265 35.08 -11.03 -6.04
CA ARG A 265 35.86 -12.28 -5.88
C ARG A 265 35.45 -13.40 -6.86
N GLN A 266 34.29 -13.28 -7.49
CA GLN A 266 33.77 -14.24 -8.48
C GLN A 266 34.05 -13.78 -9.92
N ASP A 267 34.83 -12.71 -10.10
CA ASP A 267 35.12 -12.06 -11.38
C ASP A 267 33.86 -11.54 -12.09
N VAL A 268 32.87 -11.08 -11.34
CA VAL A 268 31.69 -10.40 -11.92
C VAL A 268 32.12 -9.07 -12.51
N HIS A 269 31.73 -8.81 -13.75
CA HIS A 269 32.00 -7.56 -14.47
C HIS A 269 30.82 -6.58 -14.38
N ILE A 270 29.58 -7.08 -14.40
CA ILE A 270 28.36 -6.26 -14.32
C ILE A 270 27.49 -6.72 -13.15
N ILE A 271 27.09 -5.76 -12.31
CA ILE A 271 26.05 -5.94 -11.30
C ILE A 271 24.77 -5.28 -11.80
N LEU A 272 23.67 -6.04 -11.87
CA LEU A 272 22.33 -5.52 -12.09
C LEU A 272 21.57 -5.55 -10.76
N THR A 273 21.12 -4.42 -10.22
CA THR A 273 20.18 -4.45 -9.09
C THR A 273 18.76 -4.51 -9.62
N VAL A 274 17.90 -5.31 -8.99
CA VAL A 274 16.46 -5.33 -9.28
C VAL A 274 15.67 -5.05 -8.01
N ASP A 275 14.72 -4.13 -8.10
CA ASP A 275 13.87 -3.71 -6.98
C ASP A 275 14.66 -3.22 -5.74
N ASN A 276 15.89 -2.76 -5.97
CA ASN A 276 16.72 -2.12 -4.96
C ASN A 276 17.86 -1.33 -5.62
N GLY A 277 18.64 -0.62 -4.82
CA GLY A 277 19.89 0.01 -5.24
C GLY A 277 19.82 1.53 -5.37
N ILE A 278 18.63 2.14 -5.56
CA ILE A 278 18.53 3.60 -5.78
C ILE A 278 19.05 4.43 -4.60
N ALA A 279 19.01 3.87 -3.39
CA ALA A 279 19.53 4.49 -2.16
C ALA A 279 20.90 3.93 -1.71
N ALA A 280 21.48 2.97 -2.43
CA ALA A 280 22.67 2.23 -2.02
C ALA A 280 23.97 2.89 -2.48
N VAL A 281 24.19 4.15 -2.07
CA VAL A 281 25.36 4.94 -2.50
C VAL A 281 26.68 4.23 -2.17
N ALA A 282 26.92 3.87 -0.91
CA ALA A 282 28.19 3.28 -0.49
C ALA A 282 28.50 1.92 -1.17
N PRO A 283 27.59 0.93 -1.20
CA PRO A 283 27.82 -0.31 -1.94
C PRO A 283 28.10 -0.10 -3.44
N ILE A 284 27.38 0.81 -4.08
CA ILE A 284 27.56 1.06 -5.53
C ILE A 284 28.88 1.80 -5.79
N THR A 285 29.25 2.78 -4.96
CA THR A 285 30.58 3.41 -5.02
C THR A 285 31.67 2.35 -4.92
N ARG A 286 31.56 1.44 -3.94
CA ARG A 286 32.51 0.34 -3.77
C ARG A 286 32.61 -0.55 -5.00
N ALA A 287 31.50 -0.87 -5.64
CA ALA A 287 31.49 -1.69 -6.85
C ALA A 287 32.22 -0.99 -8.01
N VAL A 288 32.01 0.31 -8.18
CA VAL A 288 32.68 1.12 -9.21
C VAL A 288 34.19 1.26 -8.93
N GLU A 289 34.59 1.46 -7.67
CA GLU A 289 36.01 1.47 -7.26
C GLU A 289 36.71 0.14 -7.53
N LEU A 290 35.97 -0.97 -7.52
CA LEU A 290 36.43 -2.31 -7.88
C LEU A 290 36.43 -2.58 -9.39
N GLY A 291 36.06 -1.60 -10.21
CA GLY A 291 36.05 -1.69 -11.66
C GLY A 291 34.84 -2.43 -12.25
N MET A 292 33.79 -2.68 -11.47
CA MET A 292 32.55 -3.28 -11.96
C MET A 292 31.62 -2.22 -12.54
N VAL A 293 30.89 -2.59 -13.59
CA VAL A 293 29.76 -1.81 -14.10
C VAL A 293 28.53 -2.12 -13.24
N VAL A 294 27.78 -1.10 -12.87
CA VAL A 294 26.54 -1.22 -12.10
C VAL A 294 25.39 -0.62 -12.88
N ILE A 295 24.34 -1.41 -13.09
CA ILE A 295 23.07 -1.00 -13.67
C ILE A 295 22.02 -1.11 -12.56
N VAL A 296 21.39 0.01 -12.21
CA VAL A 296 20.33 0.04 -11.19
C VAL A 296 18.97 -0.04 -11.87
N THR A 297 18.17 -1.05 -11.53
CA THR A 297 16.74 -1.11 -11.90
C THR A 297 15.91 -1.11 -10.62
N ASP A 298 15.15 -0.04 -10.40
CA ASP A 298 14.47 0.20 -9.13
C ASP A 298 13.22 1.08 -9.34
N HIS A 299 12.29 1.08 -8.39
CA HIS A 299 11.10 1.93 -8.39
C HIS A 299 10.88 2.70 -7.09
N HIS A 300 11.77 2.50 -6.10
CA HIS A 300 11.70 3.16 -4.80
C HIS A 300 11.92 4.68 -4.88
N ASP A 301 11.50 5.38 -3.81
CA ASP A 301 11.63 6.85 -3.72
C ASP A 301 13.08 7.30 -3.89
N LEU A 302 13.27 8.37 -4.66
CA LEU A 302 14.60 8.89 -4.97
C LEU A 302 15.22 9.55 -3.72
N PRO A 303 16.44 9.17 -3.32
CA PRO A 303 17.17 9.89 -2.29
C PRO A 303 17.67 11.24 -2.80
N ALA A 304 18.16 12.09 -1.88
CA ALA A 304 18.79 13.36 -2.24
C ALA A 304 20.09 13.20 -3.05
N THR A 305 20.75 12.04 -2.93
CA THR A 305 21.98 11.73 -3.65
C THR A 305 21.82 10.36 -4.31
N LEU A 306 21.88 10.33 -5.63
CA LEU A 306 21.83 9.10 -6.40
C LEU A 306 23.18 8.38 -6.37
N PRO A 307 23.21 7.04 -6.42
CA PRO A 307 24.44 6.27 -6.45
C PRO A 307 25.18 6.48 -7.78
N PRO A 308 26.51 6.32 -7.80
CA PRO A 308 27.32 6.55 -9.01
C PRO A 308 27.28 5.35 -9.98
N ALA A 309 26.08 4.84 -10.29
CA ALA A 309 25.91 3.74 -11.24
C ALA A 309 26.08 4.21 -12.70
N GLN A 310 26.48 3.32 -13.60
CA GLN A 310 26.64 3.62 -15.03
C GLN A 310 25.31 3.83 -15.75
N ALA A 311 24.24 3.21 -15.24
CA ALA A 311 22.87 3.41 -15.71
C ALA A 311 21.88 3.29 -14.55
N ILE A 312 20.91 4.20 -14.47
CA ILE A 312 19.82 4.15 -13.50
C ILE A 312 18.47 4.16 -14.22
N LEU A 313 17.74 3.05 -14.11
CA LEU A 313 16.38 2.91 -14.58
C LEU A 313 15.44 2.97 -13.37
N ASN A 314 14.83 4.15 -13.17
CA ASN A 314 13.81 4.33 -12.15
C ASN A 314 12.64 5.16 -12.71
N PRO A 315 11.39 4.66 -12.65
CA PRO A 315 10.22 5.39 -13.12
C PRO A 315 10.02 6.75 -12.45
N LYS A 316 10.68 7.04 -11.32
CA LYS A 316 10.68 8.35 -10.66
C LYS A 316 11.62 9.38 -11.26
N LEU A 317 12.45 8.99 -12.22
CA LEU A 317 13.30 9.90 -12.99
C LEU A 317 12.67 10.36 -14.31
N ILE A 318 11.54 9.77 -14.73
CA ILE A 318 10.84 10.10 -15.98
C ILE A 318 9.72 11.12 -15.72
N ALA A 319 9.14 11.67 -16.80
CA ALA A 319 8.04 12.64 -16.71
C ALA A 319 6.82 12.08 -15.96
N GLU A 320 6.16 12.91 -15.13
CA GLU A 320 4.95 12.50 -14.37
C GLU A 320 3.80 12.03 -15.26
N THR A 321 3.75 12.50 -16.50
CA THR A 321 2.75 12.12 -17.51
C THR A 321 3.08 10.84 -18.26
N SER A 322 4.27 10.27 -18.09
CA SER A 322 4.67 9.05 -18.77
C SER A 322 3.77 7.87 -18.37
N PRO A 323 3.36 7.01 -19.33
CA PRO A 323 2.57 5.83 -19.01
C PRO A 323 3.38 4.79 -18.22
N TYR A 324 4.71 4.90 -18.17
CA TYR A 324 5.63 4.02 -17.44
C TYR A 324 5.84 4.42 -15.99
N ARG A 325 5.29 5.56 -15.55
CA ARG A 325 5.55 6.16 -14.21
C ARG A 325 5.20 5.23 -13.04
N GLY A 326 4.24 4.34 -13.24
CA GLY A 326 3.71 3.42 -12.24
C GLY A 326 4.36 2.03 -12.20
N LEU A 327 5.39 1.77 -13.02
CA LEU A 327 6.07 0.46 -13.04
C LEU A 327 6.63 0.09 -11.66
N ALA A 328 6.47 -1.18 -11.28
CA ALA A 328 7.24 -1.82 -10.22
C ALA A 328 8.64 -2.23 -10.72
N GLY A 329 9.51 -2.73 -9.84
CA GLY A 329 10.83 -3.27 -10.19
C GLY A 329 10.75 -4.31 -11.32
N VAL A 330 9.77 -5.22 -11.28
CA VAL A 330 9.59 -6.25 -12.34
C VAL A 330 9.19 -5.61 -13.67
N GLY A 331 8.51 -4.47 -13.63
CA GLY A 331 8.17 -3.68 -14.80
C GLY A 331 9.40 -3.04 -15.44
N VAL A 332 10.32 -2.51 -14.63
CA VAL A 332 11.60 -1.99 -15.10
C VAL A 332 12.48 -3.12 -15.67
N ALA A 333 12.48 -4.29 -15.01
CA ALA A 333 13.17 -5.47 -15.50
C ALA A 333 12.58 -5.97 -16.84
N TYR A 334 11.25 -5.94 -16.99
CA TYR A 334 10.54 -6.33 -18.20
C TYR A 334 10.92 -5.46 -19.40
N ILE A 335 10.92 -4.12 -19.25
CA ILE A 335 11.33 -3.22 -20.34
C ILE A 335 12.80 -3.42 -20.72
N LEU A 336 13.69 -3.61 -19.73
CA LEU A 336 15.11 -3.85 -19.98
C LEU A 336 15.32 -5.16 -20.74
N ALA A 337 14.63 -6.22 -20.34
CA ALA A 337 14.73 -7.53 -20.98
C ALA A 337 14.23 -7.53 -22.42
N LEU A 338 13.07 -6.90 -22.68
CA LEU A 338 12.52 -6.78 -24.04
C LEU A 338 13.45 -5.96 -24.94
N GLU A 339 13.94 -4.82 -24.44
CA GLU A 339 14.79 -3.94 -25.25
C GLU A 339 16.15 -4.58 -25.53
N LEU A 340 16.73 -5.27 -24.54
CA LEU A 340 17.94 -6.06 -24.75
C LEU A 340 17.73 -7.16 -25.80
N ALA A 341 16.63 -7.90 -25.72
CA ALA A 341 16.31 -8.98 -26.64
C ALA A 341 16.11 -8.49 -28.08
N ARG A 342 15.46 -7.33 -28.29
CA ARG A 342 15.34 -6.67 -29.60
C ARG A 342 16.71 -6.30 -30.19
N ASN A 343 17.67 -5.93 -29.35
CA ASN A 343 19.00 -5.48 -29.76
C ASN A 343 20.03 -6.61 -29.93
N CYS A 344 19.72 -7.82 -29.49
CA CYS A 344 20.65 -8.96 -29.51
C CYS A 344 20.53 -9.87 -30.76
N ASN A 345 19.71 -9.53 -31.76
CA ASN A 345 19.46 -10.38 -32.94
C ASN A 345 19.18 -11.84 -32.52
N LEU A 346 18.12 -12.02 -31.72
CA LEU A 346 17.61 -13.35 -31.38
C LEU A 346 17.59 -14.23 -32.64
N ASP A 347 18.01 -15.49 -32.49
CA ASP A 347 17.93 -16.45 -33.57
C ASP A 347 16.52 -16.41 -34.16
N SER A 348 16.42 -16.23 -35.47
CA SER A 348 15.17 -16.17 -36.25
C SER A 348 14.26 -17.39 -36.04
N SER A 349 14.71 -18.41 -35.31
CA SER A 349 13.92 -19.53 -34.81
C SER A 349 13.00 -19.19 -33.61
N LEU A 350 13.20 -18.06 -32.93
CA LEU A 350 12.45 -17.65 -31.72
C LEU A 350 11.36 -16.60 -31.98
N THR A 351 11.35 -15.99 -33.17
CA THR A 351 10.33 -15.02 -33.61
C THR A 351 10.00 -15.28 -35.08
N HIS A 352 8.73 -15.27 -35.47
CA HIS A 352 8.41 -15.29 -36.89
C HIS A 352 8.90 -14.00 -37.57
N PRO A 353 9.32 -14.03 -38.85
CA PRO A 353 9.74 -12.83 -39.56
C PRO A 353 8.66 -11.74 -39.51
N GLY A 354 8.96 -10.61 -38.88
CA GLY A 354 8.04 -9.46 -38.75
C GLY A 354 7.26 -9.37 -37.43
N GLU A 355 7.41 -10.32 -36.50
CA GLU A 355 6.80 -10.24 -35.16
C GLU A 355 7.73 -9.58 -34.14
N ASP A 356 7.17 -8.70 -33.29
CA ASP A 356 7.89 -8.11 -32.14
C ASP A 356 8.27 -9.22 -31.15
N VAL A 357 9.46 -9.11 -30.56
CA VAL A 357 9.95 -9.97 -29.48
C VAL A 357 8.94 -10.08 -28.33
N ALA A 358 8.13 -9.06 -28.08
CA ALA A 358 7.05 -9.09 -27.10
C ALA A 358 6.03 -10.24 -27.32
N HIS A 359 5.87 -10.70 -28.57
CA HIS A 359 4.97 -11.79 -28.97
C HIS A 359 5.68 -13.13 -29.21
N SER A 360 6.96 -13.23 -28.85
CA SER A 360 7.74 -14.48 -28.89
C SER A 360 7.48 -15.36 -27.65
N PRO A 361 7.88 -16.65 -27.66
CA PRO A 361 7.86 -17.49 -26.46
C PRO A 361 8.62 -16.88 -25.27
N LEU A 362 9.73 -16.17 -25.54
CA LEU A 362 10.45 -15.42 -24.51
C LEU A 362 9.62 -14.23 -24.02
N GLY A 363 9.05 -13.44 -24.92
CA GLY A 363 8.19 -12.30 -24.59
C GLY A 363 7.03 -12.66 -23.66
N TYR A 364 6.34 -13.76 -23.95
CA TYR A 364 5.28 -14.29 -23.10
C TYR A 364 5.77 -14.81 -21.74
N THR A 365 6.93 -15.47 -21.71
CA THR A 365 7.59 -15.90 -20.45
C THR A 365 7.89 -14.69 -19.56
N LEU A 366 8.41 -13.61 -20.14
CA LEU A 366 8.70 -12.38 -19.41
C LEU A 366 7.40 -11.67 -18.97
N LEU A 367 6.35 -11.68 -19.81
CA LEU A 367 5.04 -11.11 -19.50
C LEU A 367 4.35 -11.83 -18.33
N ASP A 368 4.49 -13.15 -18.23
CA ASP A 368 3.95 -13.93 -17.12
C ASP A 368 4.57 -13.53 -15.78
N LEU A 369 5.90 -13.41 -15.74
CA LEU A 369 6.63 -12.96 -14.54
C LEU A 369 6.32 -11.50 -14.20
N PHE A 370 6.25 -10.63 -15.22
CA PHE A 370 5.78 -9.25 -15.07
C PHE A 370 4.40 -9.18 -14.42
N THR A 371 3.44 -9.97 -14.92
CA THR A 371 2.06 -9.98 -14.43
C THR A 371 1.98 -10.47 -13.00
N LEU A 372 2.68 -11.57 -12.70
CA LEU A 372 2.76 -12.13 -11.35
C LEU A 372 3.38 -11.16 -10.35
N GLY A 373 4.51 -10.56 -10.69
CA GLY A 373 5.23 -9.60 -9.84
C GLY A 373 4.45 -8.32 -9.62
N THR A 374 3.94 -7.69 -10.69
CA THR A 374 3.21 -6.41 -10.64
C THR A 374 1.98 -6.50 -9.73
N ILE A 375 1.21 -7.60 -9.84
CA ILE A 375 0.04 -7.80 -8.98
C ILE A 375 0.46 -8.17 -7.54
N ALA A 376 1.50 -8.97 -7.37
CA ALA A 376 1.98 -9.38 -6.03
C ALA A 376 2.62 -8.23 -5.24
N ASP A 377 3.18 -7.23 -5.92
CA ASP A 377 3.70 -5.98 -5.36
C ASP A 377 2.59 -4.97 -5.02
N LEU A 378 1.36 -5.20 -5.49
CA LEU A 378 0.26 -4.24 -5.40
C LEU A 378 0.57 -2.93 -6.14
N ALA A 379 1.29 -3.01 -7.26
CA ALA A 379 1.58 -1.86 -8.09
C ALA A 379 0.28 -1.27 -8.69
N PRO A 380 0.22 0.05 -8.97
CA PRO A 380 -0.95 0.65 -9.60
C PRO A 380 -1.24 0.04 -10.97
N LEU A 381 -2.45 -0.48 -11.18
CA LEU A 381 -2.92 -1.07 -12.44
C LEU A 381 -3.48 0.01 -13.38
N THR A 382 -2.62 0.97 -13.69
CA THR A 382 -2.87 2.12 -14.58
C THR A 382 -1.76 2.21 -15.63
N GLY A 383 -1.95 2.97 -16.70
CA GLY A 383 -0.91 3.14 -17.73
C GLY A 383 -0.47 1.80 -18.34
N VAL A 384 0.84 1.61 -18.51
CA VAL A 384 1.38 0.36 -19.10
C VAL A 384 1.12 -0.87 -18.23
N ASN A 385 1.07 -0.74 -16.90
CA ASN A 385 0.76 -1.86 -16.02
C ASN A 385 -0.62 -2.43 -16.35
N ARG A 386 -1.63 -1.55 -16.53
CA ARG A 386 -2.98 -1.99 -16.88
C ARG A 386 -2.99 -2.79 -18.18
N ARG A 387 -2.34 -2.25 -19.22
CA ARG A 387 -2.28 -2.87 -20.54
C ARG A 387 -1.63 -4.25 -20.50
N TRP A 388 -0.41 -4.34 -19.97
CA TRP A 388 0.36 -5.58 -19.97
C TRP A 388 -0.21 -6.60 -18.99
N VAL A 389 -0.73 -6.18 -17.83
CA VAL A 389 -1.42 -7.10 -16.92
C VAL A 389 -2.68 -7.66 -17.57
N GLN A 390 -3.45 -6.86 -18.33
CA GLN A 390 -4.61 -7.38 -19.05
C GLN A 390 -4.22 -8.47 -20.06
N GLN A 391 -3.16 -8.25 -20.82
CA GLN A 391 -2.62 -9.25 -21.77
C GLN A 391 -2.06 -10.48 -21.03
N GLY A 392 -1.31 -10.26 -19.96
CA GLY A 392 -0.68 -11.32 -19.19
C GLY A 392 -1.66 -12.17 -18.40
N LEU A 393 -2.77 -11.63 -17.89
CA LEU A 393 -3.83 -12.42 -17.25
C LEU A 393 -4.49 -13.42 -18.21
N CYS A 394 -4.59 -13.08 -19.50
CA CYS A 394 -5.05 -13.99 -20.53
C CYS A 394 -4.03 -15.12 -20.81
N HIS A 395 -2.74 -14.83 -20.67
CA HIS A 395 -1.66 -15.77 -20.97
C HIS A 395 -1.27 -16.66 -19.78
N LEU A 396 -1.22 -16.12 -18.56
CA LEU A 396 -0.71 -16.76 -17.34
C LEU A 396 -1.29 -18.16 -17.04
N PRO A 397 -2.58 -18.46 -17.27
CA PRO A 397 -3.12 -19.82 -17.11
C PRO A 397 -2.46 -20.86 -18.03
N LYS A 398 -1.89 -20.41 -19.15
CA LYS A 398 -1.21 -21.21 -20.19
C LYS A 398 0.31 -21.00 -20.17
N SER A 399 0.84 -20.41 -19.10
CA SER A 399 2.26 -20.09 -18.96
C SER A 399 3.15 -21.27 -19.34
N SER A 400 4.29 -21.01 -20.00
CA SER A 400 5.33 -22.01 -20.26
C SER A 400 6.19 -22.31 -19.03
N ILE A 401 6.13 -21.46 -17.99
CA ILE A 401 6.96 -21.57 -16.80
C ILE A 401 6.42 -22.66 -15.88
N GLU A 402 7.14 -23.76 -15.74
CA GLU A 402 6.73 -24.91 -14.90
C GLU A 402 6.43 -24.48 -13.46
N GLY A 403 7.20 -23.55 -12.90
CA GLY A 403 6.94 -22.98 -11.58
C GLY A 403 5.61 -22.24 -11.45
N VAL A 404 5.21 -21.49 -12.47
CA VAL A 404 3.93 -20.77 -12.49
C VAL A 404 2.78 -21.77 -12.56
N LYS A 405 2.89 -22.79 -13.43
CA LYS A 405 1.90 -23.89 -13.51
C LYS A 405 1.75 -24.60 -12.15
N ALA A 406 2.86 -24.96 -11.53
CA ALA A 406 2.88 -25.62 -10.23
C ALA A 406 2.27 -24.74 -9.13
N LEU A 407 2.55 -23.44 -9.12
CA LEU A 407 1.93 -22.48 -8.19
C LEU A 407 0.41 -22.39 -8.38
N ILE A 408 -0.07 -22.31 -9.62
CA ILE A 408 -1.50 -22.29 -9.94
C ILE A 408 -2.17 -23.58 -9.45
N GLN A 409 -1.54 -24.73 -9.69
CA GLN A 409 -2.02 -26.04 -9.25
C GLN A 409 -2.12 -26.13 -7.72
N VAL A 410 -1.02 -25.86 -7.01
CA VAL A 410 -0.96 -25.93 -5.54
C VAL A 410 -1.87 -24.89 -4.89
N ALA A 411 -2.08 -23.76 -5.56
CA ALA A 411 -3.04 -22.76 -5.12
C ALA A 411 -4.49 -23.19 -5.26
N GLY A 412 -4.80 -24.25 -6.02
CA GLY A 412 -6.16 -24.72 -6.33
C GLY A 412 -6.85 -23.83 -7.36
N LEU A 413 -6.11 -23.37 -8.38
CA LEU A 413 -6.55 -22.44 -9.42
C LEU A 413 -6.47 -23.03 -10.83
N ALA A 414 -6.18 -24.33 -10.98
CA ALA A 414 -5.98 -24.98 -12.26
C ALA A 414 -7.25 -25.15 -13.13
N ASP A 415 -8.38 -24.53 -12.76
CA ASP A 415 -9.59 -24.57 -13.59
C ASP A 415 -9.47 -23.53 -14.71
N GLU A 416 -8.95 -23.97 -15.86
CA GLU A 416 -8.73 -23.13 -17.05
C GLU A 416 -9.99 -22.40 -17.52
N LYS A 417 -11.19 -22.93 -17.22
CA LYS A 417 -12.46 -22.33 -17.66
C LYS A 417 -12.79 -21.00 -16.98
N LYS A 418 -12.16 -20.70 -15.84
CA LYS A 418 -12.50 -19.51 -15.02
C LYS A 418 -11.61 -18.31 -15.26
N GLY A 419 -10.53 -18.45 -16.04
CA GLY A 419 -9.48 -17.44 -16.15
C GLY A 419 -8.83 -17.12 -14.80
N LEU A 420 -7.75 -16.33 -14.81
CA LEU A 420 -7.19 -15.77 -13.58
C LEU A 420 -7.56 -14.29 -13.50
N LYS A 421 -8.13 -13.89 -12.37
CA LYS A 421 -8.34 -12.49 -12.04
C LYS A 421 -7.21 -11.97 -11.12
N PRO A 422 -6.95 -10.65 -11.07
CA PRO A 422 -5.93 -10.09 -10.19
C PRO A 422 -6.06 -10.53 -8.74
N GLU A 423 -7.28 -10.70 -8.22
CA GLU A 423 -7.53 -11.13 -6.84
C GLU A 423 -6.99 -12.55 -6.59
N ALA A 424 -7.07 -13.45 -7.57
CA ALA A 424 -6.49 -14.79 -7.45
C ALA A 424 -4.96 -14.72 -7.30
N ILE A 425 -4.31 -13.80 -8.00
CA ILE A 425 -2.86 -13.60 -7.90
C ILE A 425 -2.53 -12.91 -6.57
N GLY A 426 -3.13 -11.75 -6.27
CA GLY A 426 -2.86 -10.95 -5.09
C GLY A 426 -3.20 -11.64 -3.75
N PHE A 427 -4.21 -12.53 -3.71
CA PHE A 427 -4.62 -13.21 -2.48
C PHE A 427 -4.25 -14.70 -2.41
N ARG A 428 -3.83 -15.34 -3.53
CA ARG A 428 -3.45 -16.76 -3.52
C ARG A 428 -2.02 -16.98 -4.02
N LEU A 429 -1.62 -16.51 -5.20
CA LEU A 429 -0.27 -16.77 -5.72
C LEU A 429 0.80 -15.91 -5.01
N GLY A 430 0.64 -14.59 -5.03
CA GLY A 430 1.55 -13.63 -4.41
C GLY A 430 1.86 -13.94 -2.93
N PRO A 431 0.87 -14.29 -2.08
CA PRO A 431 1.14 -14.66 -0.68
C PRO A 431 2.00 -15.90 -0.49
N ARG A 432 2.06 -16.84 -1.46
CA ARG A 432 2.95 -18.01 -1.40
C ARG A 432 4.40 -17.59 -1.60
N ILE A 433 4.62 -16.76 -2.61
CA ILE A 433 5.93 -16.17 -2.92
C ILE A 433 6.39 -15.28 -1.76
N ASN A 434 5.57 -14.30 -1.37
CA ASN A 434 5.89 -13.36 -0.29
C ASN A 434 6.07 -14.02 1.08
N ALA A 435 5.53 -15.22 1.32
CA ALA A 435 5.76 -15.93 2.56
C ALA A 435 7.22 -16.38 2.67
N VAL A 436 7.82 -16.83 1.56
CA VAL A 436 9.24 -17.23 1.52
C VAL A 436 10.12 -16.05 1.91
N GLY A 437 9.96 -14.90 1.25
CA GLY A 437 10.65 -13.65 1.59
C GLY A 437 10.51 -13.11 3.02
N ARG A 438 9.55 -13.66 3.79
CA ARG A 438 9.28 -13.22 5.17
C ARG A 438 9.91 -14.13 6.21
N ILE A 439 9.92 -15.44 5.95
CA ILE A 439 10.23 -16.44 6.98
C ILE A 439 11.11 -17.60 6.49
N ALA A 440 11.60 -17.57 5.24
CA ALA A 440 12.43 -18.62 4.64
C ALA A 440 13.45 -18.03 3.63
N ASP A 441 14.15 -18.90 2.91
CA ASP A 441 15.17 -18.54 1.93
C ASP A 441 14.56 -18.22 0.55
N PRO A 442 14.73 -16.99 0.01
CA PRO A 442 14.26 -16.60 -1.32
C PRO A 442 14.72 -17.50 -2.48
N VAL A 443 15.83 -18.25 -2.32
CA VAL A 443 16.32 -19.20 -3.34
C VAL A 443 15.22 -20.19 -3.77
N THR A 444 14.35 -20.61 -2.84
CA THR A 444 13.19 -21.48 -3.14
C THR A 444 12.30 -20.89 -4.24
N VAL A 445 12.03 -19.58 -4.22
CA VAL A 445 11.20 -18.92 -5.24
C VAL A 445 11.98 -18.71 -6.53
N ILE A 446 13.26 -18.37 -6.45
CA ILE A 446 14.08 -18.22 -7.66
C ILE A 446 14.18 -19.53 -8.41
N GLU A 447 14.46 -20.64 -7.73
CA GLU A 447 14.50 -21.97 -8.34
C GLU A 447 13.13 -22.35 -8.91
N LEU A 448 12.05 -22.12 -8.16
CA LEU A 448 10.69 -22.32 -8.63
C LEU A 448 10.41 -21.59 -9.95
N LEU A 449 10.73 -20.30 -10.03
CA LEU A 449 10.40 -19.48 -11.19
C LEU A 449 11.39 -19.62 -12.35
N THR A 450 12.57 -20.20 -12.14
CA THR A 450 13.62 -20.33 -13.17
C THR A 450 13.87 -21.76 -13.65
N THR A 451 13.38 -22.78 -12.93
CA THR A 451 13.48 -24.18 -13.38
C THR A 451 12.57 -24.47 -14.57
N ASP A 452 13.01 -25.38 -15.42
CA ASP A 452 12.22 -25.97 -16.51
C ASP A 452 11.87 -27.45 -16.24
N ASP A 453 12.25 -27.98 -15.06
CA ASP A 453 11.88 -29.33 -14.61
C ASP A 453 10.55 -29.29 -13.83
N PRO A 454 9.48 -29.96 -14.33
CA PRO A 454 8.17 -29.98 -13.67
C PRO A 454 8.19 -30.58 -12.25
N SER A 455 9.07 -31.54 -11.97
CA SER A 455 9.20 -32.15 -10.65
C SER A 455 9.79 -31.15 -9.65
N ILE A 456 10.87 -30.47 -10.03
CA ILE A 456 11.50 -29.44 -9.20
C ILE A 456 10.50 -28.31 -8.97
N ALA A 457 9.79 -27.86 -10.02
CA ALA A 457 8.78 -26.83 -9.90
C ALA A 457 7.67 -27.20 -8.90
N LEU A 458 7.16 -28.43 -8.96
CA LEU A 458 6.13 -28.90 -8.03
C LEU A 458 6.64 -28.95 -6.58
N ASP A 459 7.85 -29.48 -6.36
CA ASP A 459 8.46 -29.56 -5.04
C ASP A 459 8.65 -28.17 -4.41
N GLN A 460 9.17 -27.21 -5.19
CA GLN A 460 9.35 -25.83 -4.71
C GLN A 460 8.02 -25.11 -4.50
N ALA A 461 6.99 -25.36 -5.34
CA ALA A 461 5.65 -24.81 -5.14
C ALA A 461 4.98 -25.35 -3.86
N MET A 462 5.17 -26.64 -3.57
CA MET A 462 4.72 -27.26 -2.31
C MET A 462 5.46 -26.69 -1.10
N ALA A 463 6.76 -26.43 -1.22
CA ALA A 463 7.54 -25.74 -0.19
C ALA A 463 6.98 -24.34 0.09
N CYS A 464 6.70 -23.55 -0.96
CA CYS A 464 6.07 -22.24 -0.84
C CYS A 464 4.69 -22.31 -0.14
N GLU A 465 3.86 -23.32 -0.45
CA GLU A 465 2.58 -23.49 0.24
C GLU A 465 2.74 -23.84 1.72
N LYS A 466 3.69 -24.71 2.05
CA LYS A 466 3.99 -25.04 3.45
C LYS A 466 4.42 -23.79 4.22
N ILE A 467 5.36 -23.03 3.66
CA ILE A 467 5.86 -21.77 4.24
C ILE A 467 4.71 -20.76 4.39
N ASN A 468 3.82 -20.65 3.41
CA ASN A 468 2.64 -19.79 3.48
C ASN A 468 1.65 -20.22 4.57
N LYS A 469 1.43 -21.52 4.76
CA LYS A 469 0.62 -22.06 5.88
C LYS A 469 1.22 -21.68 7.23
N ASP A 470 2.53 -21.86 7.40
CA ASP A 470 3.24 -21.54 8.64
C ASP A 470 3.16 -20.02 8.92
N ARG A 471 3.40 -19.21 7.89
CA ARG A 471 3.26 -17.75 7.94
C ARG A 471 1.83 -17.31 8.32
N ARG A 472 0.78 -17.97 7.81
CA ARG A 472 -0.63 -17.70 8.22
C ARG A 472 -0.84 -17.97 9.69
N ARG A 473 -0.41 -19.14 10.15
CA ARG A 473 -0.53 -19.55 11.55
C ARG A 473 0.19 -18.58 12.49
N MET A 474 1.40 -18.15 12.13
CA MET A 474 2.13 -17.12 12.90
C MET A 474 1.34 -15.81 12.97
N CYS A 475 0.78 -15.34 11.85
CA CYS A 475 -0.03 -14.12 11.83
C CYS A 475 -1.27 -14.25 12.73
N GLU A 476 -1.97 -15.38 12.69
CA GLU A 476 -3.16 -15.63 13.50
C GLU A 476 -2.85 -15.61 15.00
N VAL A 477 -1.79 -16.29 15.43
CA VAL A 477 -1.34 -16.29 16.83
C VAL A 477 -0.98 -14.87 17.29
N ILE A 478 -0.14 -14.18 16.52
CA ILE A 478 0.32 -12.81 16.86
C ILE A 478 -0.86 -11.83 16.88
N GLU A 479 -1.80 -11.95 15.95
CA GLU A 479 -3.01 -11.11 15.92
C GLU A 479 -3.89 -11.34 17.16
N GLN A 480 -4.12 -12.60 17.55
CA GLN A 480 -4.89 -12.94 18.75
C GLN A 480 -4.21 -12.39 20.01
N GLU A 481 -2.90 -12.55 20.15
CA GLU A 481 -2.13 -12.02 21.27
C GLU A 481 -2.13 -10.48 21.30
N ALA A 482 -1.95 -9.82 20.16
CA ALA A 482 -2.01 -8.38 20.05
C ALA A 482 -3.39 -7.84 20.45
N ILE A 483 -4.48 -8.46 19.99
CA ILE A 483 -5.85 -8.10 20.38
C ILE A 483 -6.06 -8.32 21.89
N ALA A 484 -5.57 -9.42 22.46
CA ALA A 484 -5.66 -9.69 23.89
C ALA A 484 -4.90 -8.62 24.71
N LEU A 485 -3.72 -8.21 24.24
CA LEU A 485 -2.92 -7.16 24.84
C LEU A 485 -3.66 -5.81 24.81
N ILE A 486 -4.21 -5.41 23.65
CA ILE A 486 -5.00 -4.18 23.49
C ILE A 486 -6.23 -4.19 24.40
N ASN A 487 -6.93 -5.32 24.49
CA ASN A 487 -8.12 -5.45 25.35
C ASN A 487 -7.78 -5.37 26.85
N ARG A 488 -6.58 -5.83 27.23
CA ARG A 488 -6.06 -5.76 28.60
C ARG A 488 -5.62 -4.35 28.97
N THR A 489 -4.91 -3.65 28.07
CA THR A 489 -4.38 -2.31 28.33
C THR A 489 -5.41 -1.21 28.13
N ARG A 490 -6.41 -1.43 27.28
CA ARG A 490 -7.51 -0.50 26.95
C ARG A 490 -7.00 0.92 26.64
N PRO A 491 -6.17 1.08 25.59
CA PRO A 491 -5.66 2.40 25.21
C PRO A 491 -6.81 3.36 24.88
N ASN A 492 -6.68 4.61 25.28
CA ASN A 492 -7.69 5.63 24.99
C ASN A 492 -7.43 6.21 23.60
N LEU A 493 -7.97 5.54 22.57
CA LEU A 493 -7.72 5.94 21.17
C LEU A 493 -8.17 7.36 20.84
N GLN A 494 -9.14 7.95 21.56
CA GLN A 494 -9.52 9.34 21.36
C GLN A 494 -8.41 10.31 21.81
N GLN A 495 -7.62 9.94 22.83
CA GLN A 495 -6.51 10.74 23.34
C GLN A 495 -5.17 10.37 22.67
N GLU A 496 -4.93 9.08 22.43
CA GLU A 496 -3.67 8.56 21.90
C GLU A 496 -3.62 8.67 20.37
N ARG A 497 -4.75 8.45 19.69
CA ARG A 497 -4.92 8.46 18.21
C ARG A 497 -4.07 7.44 17.45
N ILE A 498 -3.37 6.56 18.14
CA ILE A 498 -2.50 5.51 17.60
C ILE A 498 -2.60 4.25 18.45
N LEU A 499 -2.09 3.14 17.93
CA LEU A 499 -1.80 1.93 18.69
C LEU A 499 -0.30 1.64 18.65
N VAL A 500 0.31 1.45 19.82
CA VAL A 500 1.66 0.91 19.96
C VAL A 500 1.59 -0.42 20.70
N VAL A 501 2.01 -1.50 20.04
CA VAL A 501 1.87 -2.87 20.55
C VAL A 501 3.20 -3.60 20.45
N VAL A 502 3.80 -3.94 21.59
CA VAL A 502 5.10 -4.64 21.62
C VAL A 502 5.02 -5.86 22.52
N GLN A 503 5.46 -7.01 22.02
CA GLN A 503 5.51 -8.26 22.77
C GLN A 503 6.66 -9.14 22.29
N ALA A 504 7.28 -9.88 23.22
CA ALA A 504 8.37 -10.80 22.92
C ALA A 504 7.88 -12.06 22.20
N GLY A 505 8.79 -12.70 21.45
CA GLY A 505 8.53 -13.97 20.76
C GLY A 505 7.71 -13.85 19.47
N TRP A 506 7.37 -12.63 19.04
CA TRP A 506 6.74 -12.40 17.75
C TRP A 506 7.77 -12.40 16.64
N HIS A 507 7.48 -13.11 15.54
CA HIS A 507 8.39 -13.17 14.40
C HIS A 507 8.33 -11.86 13.59
N HIS A 508 9.42 -11.11 13.53
CA HIS A 508 9.46 -9.78 12.91
C HIS A 508 9.13 -9.78 11.40
N GLY A 509 9.31 -10.91 10.70
CA GLY A 509 8.90 -11.07 9.30
C GLY A 509 7.39 -10.96 9.04
N VAL A 510 6.55 -11.13 10.07
CA VAL A 510 5.08 -11.15 9.93
C VAL A 510 4.34 -10.04 10.70
N ILE A 511 4.99 -9.36 11.65
CA ILE A 511 4.34 -8.30 12.44
C ILE A 511 3.75 -7.19 11.57
N GLY A 512 4.39 -6.85 10.44
CA GLY A 512 3.87 -5.85 9.50
C GLY A 512 2.51 -6.23 8.87
N ILE A 513 2.25 -7.53 8.68
CA ILE A 513 0.93 -8.03 8.19
C ILE A 513 -0.11 -7.84 9.29
N VAL A 514 0.23 -8.19 10.53
CA VAL A 514 -0.65 -8.03 11.68
C VAL A 514 -0.96 -6.56 11.92
N ALA A 515 0.01 -5.66 11.76
CA ALA A 515 -0.21 -4.22 11.84
C ALA A 515 -1.28 -3.75 10.85
N SER A 516 -1.26 -4.20 9.59
CA SER A 516 -2.31 -3.85 8.61
C SER A 516 -3.69 -4.33 9.07
N ARG A 517 -3.81 -5.56 9.60
CA ARG A 517 -5.09 -6.09 10.11
C ARG A 517 -5.60 -5.29 11.33
N LEU A 518 -4.69 -4.84 12.19
CA LEU A 518 -5.03 -3.97 13.31
C LEU A 518 -5.47 -2.58 12.83
N VAL A 519 -4.87 -2.03 11.78
CA VAL A 519 -5.34 -0.78 11.15
C VAL A 519 -6.75 -0.95 10.62
N GLU A 520 -7.04 -2.04 9.88
CA GLU A 520 -8.39 -2.36 9.38
C GLU A 520 -9.41 -2.51 10.50
N ARG A 521 -9.01 -3.11 11.63
CA ARG A 521 -9.89 -3.39 12.78
C ARG A 521 -10.18 -2.16 13.63
N TYR A 522 -9.18 -1.32 13.87
CA TYR A 522 -9.26 -0.21 14.84
C TYR A 522 -9.35 1.18 14.19
N GLY A 523 -9.03 1.31 12.89
CA GLY A 523 -9.14 2.58 12.17
C GLY A 523 -8.15 3.65 12.61
N VAL A 524 -6.99 3.26 13.11
CA VAL A 524 -5.92 4.15 13.60
C VAL A 524 -4.55 3.66 13.11
N PRO A 525 -3.50 4.52 13.06
CA PRO A 525 -2.15 4.05 12.82
C PRO A 525 -1.68 3.05 13.88
N VAL A 526 -1.00 2.00 13.43
CA VAL A 526 -0.50 0.91 14.28
C VAL A 526 1.00 0.79 14.13
N PHE A 527 1.70 0.86 15.26
CA PHE A 527 3.12 0.56 15.41
C PHE A 527 3.23 -0.72 16.24
N ILE A 528 3.74 -1.78 15.64
CA ILE A 528 3.88 -3.09 16.27
C ILE A 528 5.36 -3.46 16.39
N GLY A 529 5.77 -4.15 17.45
CA GLY A 529 7.17 -4.52 17.64
C GLY A 529 7.38 -5.82 18.41
N THR A 530 8.59 -6.34 18.30
CA THR A 530 9.09 -7.51 19.02
C THR A 530 10.51 -7.27 19.49
N TYR A 531 10.92 -7.94 20.56
CA TYR A 531 12.29 -7.91 21.02
C TYR A 531 13.16 -8.77 20.09
N GLU A 532 14.37 -8.30 19.76
CA GLU A 532 15.30 -9.07 18.91
C GLU A 532 15.81 -10.30 19.67
N ASP A 533 15.84 -11.46 19.00
CA ASP A 533 16.30 -12.71 19.62
C ASP A 533 17.79 -12.68 19.97
N THR A 534 18.59 -11.97 19.16
CA THR A 534 20.04 -11.84 19.34
C THR A 534 20.42 -10.79 20.39
N ASP A 535 19.54 -9.79 20.62
CA ASP A 535 19.73 -8.73 21.61
C ASP A 535 18.37 -8.29 22.18
N PRO A 536 17.93 -8.88 23.30
CA PRO A 536 16.66 -8.53 23.94
C PRO A 536 16.59 -7.08 24.45
N THR A 537 17.69 -6.31 24.41
CA THR A 537 17.66 -4.88 24.72
C THR A 537 17.20 -4.02 23.53
N MET A 538 17.05 -4.63 22.35
CA MET A 538 16.61 -4.00 21.13
C MET A 538 15.22 -4.50 20.72
N ILE A 539 14.41 -3.58 20.19
CA ILE A 539 13.09 -3.85 19.62
C ILE A 539 13.18 -3.61 18.12
N ARG A 540 12.66 -4.54 17.33
CA ARG A 540 12.37 -4.37 15.91
C ARG A 540 10.88 -4.20 15.71
N GLY A 541 10.52 -3.15 14.97
CA GLY A 541 9.14 -2.75 14.77
C GLY A 541 8.77 -2.53 13.31
N SER A 542 7.47 -2.62 13.07
CA SER A 542 6.83 -2.24 11.82
C SER A 542 5.64 -1.32 12.09
N ALA A 543 5.35 -0.45 11.15
CA ALA A 543 4.24 0.50 11.23
C ALA A 543 3.36 0.41 9.99
N ARG A 544 2.05 0.57 10.19
CA ARG A 544 1.03 0.70 9.14
C ARG A 544 0.05 1.80 9.53
N SER A 545 -0.50 2.50 8.55
CA SER A 545 -1.30 3.69 8.83
C SER A 545 -2.52 3.86 7.93
N ILE A 546 -3.48 4.63 8.43
CA ILE A 546 -4.60 5.21 7.67
C ILE A 546 -4.10 6.34 6.75
N PRO A 547 -4.86 6.71 5.69
CA PRO A 547 -4.43 7.70 4.69
C PRO A 547 -4.02 9.06 5.27
N GLU A 548 -4.66 9.50 6.35
CA GLU A 548 -4.47 10.82 6.96
C GLU A 548 -3.19 10.95 7.79
N PHE A 549 -2.46 9.85 8.03
CA PHE A 549 -1.24 9.86 8.83
C PHE A 549 -0.05 9.35 8.02
N ASN A 550 1.07 10.08 8.10
CA ASN A 550 2.30 9.77 7.38
C ASN A 550 3.31 9.08 8.32
N VAL A 551 3.51 7.78 8.13
CA VAL A 551 4.42 6.95 8.94
C VAL A 551 5.85 7.45 8.87
N HIS A 552 6.38 7.69 7.67
CA HIS A 552 7.76 8.17 7.51
C HIS A 552 8.01 9.47 8.30
N LYS A 553 7.13 10.47 8.17
CA LYS A 553 7.25 11.73 8.92
C LYS A 553 7.15 11.50 10.44
N ALA A 554 6.31 10.57 10.88
CA ALA A 554 6.21 10.22 12.31
C ALA A 554 7.50 9.56 12.83
N LEU A 555 8.14 8.69 12.05
CA LEU A 555 9.40 8.06 12.40
C LEU A 555 10.56 9.07 12.42
N VAL A 556 10.62 9.97 11.43
CA VAL A 556 11.59 11.10 11.43
C VAL A 556 11.39 11.97 12.66
N PHE A 557 10.14 12.29 13.01
CA PHE A 557 9.83 13.01 14.24
C PHE A 557 10.30 12.27 15.50
N CYS A 558 10.36 10.93 15.47
CA CYS A 558 10.83 10.08 16.56
C CYS A 558 12.34 9.74 16.50
N HIS A 559 13.11 10.26 15.54
CA HIS A 559 14.53 9.93 15.33
C HIS A 559 15.38 9.83 16.62
N PRO A 560 15.29 10.74 17.62
CA PRO A 560 16.11 10.65 18.83
C PRO A 560 15.95 9.35 19.65
N CYS A 561 14.83 8.63 19.48
CA CYS A 561 14.53 7.38 20.19
C CYS A 561 14.84 6.13 19.35
N LEU A 562 15.17 6.29 18.07
CA LEU A 562 15.26 5.21 17.10
C LEU A 562 16.73 4.89 16.77
N GLY A 563 16.97 3.63 16.39
CA GLY A 563 18.17 3.20 15.70
C GLY A 563 18.00 3.37 14.19
N LYS A 564 17.89 2.26 13.46
CA LYS A 564 17.60 2.27 12.02
C LYS A 564 16.09 2.45 11.82
N TYR A 565 15.67 3.27 10.87
CA TYR A 565 14.26 3.38 10.48
C TYR A 565 14.12 3.84 9.03
N GLY A 566 12.96 3.58 8.43
CA GLY A 566 12.64 3.95 7.06
C GLY A 566 11.21 3.57 6.68
N GLY A 567 10.82 3.90 5.45
CA GLY A 567 9.50 3.62 4.89
C GLY A 567 8.88 4.83 4.21
N HIS A 568 7.58 4.73 3.92
CA HIS A 568 6.79 5.70 3.17
C HIS A 568 5.59 6.20 3.99
N ARG A 569 4.63 6.85 3.33
CA ARG A 569 3.43 7.39 4.00
C ARG A 569 2.61 6.31 4.71
N ALA A 570 2.37 5.16 4.06
CA ALA A 570 1.47 4.12 4.55
C ALA A 570 2.12 3.08 5.47
N ALA A 571 3.44 2.91 5.39
CA ALA A 571 4.17 1.82 6.05
C ALA A 571 5.60 2.23 6.41
N GLY A 572 6.16 1.58 7.43
CA GLY A 572 7.57 1.75 7.79
C GLY A 572 8.11 0.64 8.68
N GLY A 573 9.43 0.66 8.86
CA GLY A 573 10.17 -0.22 9.75
C GLY A 573 11.10 0.61 10.64
N PHE A 574 11.33 0.14 11.86
CA PHE A 574 12.18 0.85 12.82
C PHE A 574 12.82 -0.11 13.81
N THR A 575 13.93 0.31 14.41
CA THR A 575 14.50 -0.32 15.60
C THR A 575 14.63 0.71 16.72
N LEU A 576 14.56 0.28 17.97
CA LEU A 576 14.82 1.12 19.14
C LEU A 576 15.36 0.29 20.30
N LYS A 577 16.03 0.95 21.26
CA LYS A 577 16.35 0.33 22.55
C LYS A 577 15.06 0.15 23.34
N ALA A 578 14.91 -0.97 24.05
CA ALA A 578 13.76 -1.25 24.91
C ALA A 578 13.50 -0.14 25.93
N THR A 579 14.57 0.46 26.46
CA THR A 579 14.51 1.61 27.39
C THR A 579 13.91 2.88 26.78
N GLN A 580 13.86 3.00 25.45
CA GLN A 580 13.28 4.14 24.73
C GLN A 580 11.80 3.95 24.36
N LEU A 581 11.20 2.80 24.66
CA LEU A 581 9.83 2.47 24.23
C LEU A 581 8.78 3.46 24.77
N ALA A 582 8.91 3.86 26.04
CA ALA A 582 8.00 4.84 26.64
C ALA A 582 8.10 6.22 25.96
N THR A 583 9.33 6.68 25.72
CA THR A 583 9.60 7.95 25.03
C THR A 583 9.08 7.91 23.59
N PHE A 584 9.32 6.81 22.87
CA PHE A 584 8.81 6.59 21.53
C PHE A 584 7.28 6.69 21.47
N HIS A 585 6.59 6.03 22.40
CA HIS A 585 5.13 6.08 22.49
C HIS A 585 4.62 7.51 22.68
N GLN A 586 5.20 8.27 23.61
CA GLN A 586 4.82 9.66 23.89
C GLN A 586 5.03 10.58 22.67
N ARG A 587 6.17 10.42 21.96
CA ARG A 587 6.46 11.21 20.76
C ARG A 587 5.50 10.90 19.62
N LEU A 588 5.18 9.63 19.41
CA LEU A 588 4.19 9.23 18.40
C LEU A 588 2.80 9.76 18.73
N GLN A 589 2.36 9.65 19.99
CA GLN A 589 1.08 10.20 20.42
C GLN A 589 1.00 11.70 20.11
N LEU A 590 2.05 12.44 20.40
CA LEU A 590 2.10 13.86 20.15
C LEU A 590 2.02 14.18 18.65
N PHE A 591 2.80 13.48 17.83
CA PHE A 591 2.73 13.62 16.38
C PHE A 591 1.32 13.29 15.86
N ALA A 592 0.71 12.21 16.32
CA ALA A 592 -0.66 11.85 15.93
C ALA A 592 -1.69 12.92 16.30
N ASN A 593 -1.54 13.54 17.46
CA ASN A 593 -2.42 14.64 17.89
C ASN A 593 -2.27 15.92 17.05
N MET A 594 -1.14 16.10 16.35
CA MET A 594 -0.95 17.21 15.40
C MET A 594 -1.69 17.01 14.07
N TYR A 595 -1.88 15.76 13.62
CA TYR A 595 -2.31 15.46 12.25
C TYR A 595 -3.66 14.74 12.13
N LEU A 596 -4.09 13.99 13.16
CA LEU A 596 -5.30 13.16 13.06
C LEU A 596 -6.53 13.80 13.66
N LEU A 597 -7.65 13.78 12.93
CA LEU A 597 -8.96 14.15 13.45
C LEU A 597 -9.62 13.05 14.25
N LEU A 598 -10.42 13.40 15.28
CA LEU A 598 -11.23 12.41 16.00
C LEU A 598 -12.16 11.67 15.04
N GLY A 599 -12.68 12.38 14.03
CA GLY A 599 -13.44 11.79 12.93
C GLY A 599 -12.64 10.82 12.05
N HIS A 600 -11.30 10.86 12.06
CA HIS A 600 -10.46 9.92 11.30
C HIS A 600 -10.29 8.57 11.99
N LEU A 601 -10.56 8.47 13.30
CA LEU A 601 -10.24 7.30 14.14
C LEU A 601 -11.25 6.15 13.97
N ARG A 602 -11.57 5.83 12.72
CA ARG A 602 -12.54 4.84 12.28
C ARG A 602 -12.13 4.30 10.91
N PRO A 603 -12.33 3.00 10.64
CA PRO A 603 -12.11 2.45 9.31
C PRO A 603 -12.92 3.21 8.26
N LEU A 604 -12.27 3.53 7.14
CA LEU A 604 -12.82 4.30 6.04
C LEU A 604 -13.39 3.36 4.98
N VAL A 605 -14.66 3.56 4.62
CA VAL A 605 -15.30 2.92 3.47
C VAL A 605 -15.45 3.96 2.38
N GLN A 606 -14.76 3.75 1.25
CA GLN A 606 -14.91 4.56 0.05
C GLN A 606 -16.04 3.96 -0.78
N VAL A 607 -17.05 4.75 -1.11
CA VAL A 607 -18.25 4.29 -1.82
C VAL A 607 -18.35 5.05 -3.13
N ASP A 608 -18.37 4.32 -4.25
CA ASP A 608 -18.36 4.90 -5.59
C ASP A 608 -19.74 5.43 -5.98
N VAL A 609 -20.82 4.67 -5.71
CA VAL A 609 -22.16 5.02 -6.20
C VAL A 609 -23.28 4.37 -5.37
N GLN A 610 -24.43 5.05 -5.27
CA GLN A 610 -25.66 4.48 -4.72
C GLN A 610 -26.32 3.59 -5.77
N ALA A 611 -26.75 2.38 -5.38
CA ALA A 611 -27.50 1.48 -6.24
C ALA A 611 -28.71 0.90 -5.52
N ASN A 612 -29.80 0.68 -6.27
CA ASN A 612 -30.96 -0.07 -5.78
C ASN A 612 -30.83 -1.54 -6.18
N PHE A 613 -31.43 -2.44 -5.40
CA PHE A 613 -31.35 -3.87 -5.62
C PHE A 613 -31.83 -4.35 -7.01
N PRO A 614 -32.88 -3.77 -7.62
CA PRO A 614 -33.26 -4.11 -9.00
C PRO A 614 -32.17 -3.87 -10.05
N GLU A 615 -31.24 -2.95 -9.79
CA GLU A 615 -30.14 -2.62 -10.69
C GLU A 615 -28.98 -3.63 -10.57
N LEU A 616 -28.95 -4.43 -9.49
CA LEU A 616 -27.90 -5.40 -9.17
C LEU A 616 -28.10 -6.72 -9.92
N THR A 617 -28.07 -6.65 -11.24
CA THR A 617 -28.31 -7.78 -12.14
C THR A 617 -27.02 -8.52 -12.49
N HIS A 618 -27.18 -9.70 -13.10
CA HIS A 618 -26.04 -10.41 -13.72
C HIS A 618 -25.38 -9.56 -14.82
N ASP A 619 -26.17 -8.82 -15.61
CA ASP A 619 -25.67 -7.93 -16.65
C ASP A 619 -24.79 -6.81 -16.08
N LEU A 620 -25.19 -6.20 -14.95
CA LEU A 620 -24.33 -5.23 -14.27
C LEU A 620 -23.00 -5.87 -13.83
N TYR A 621 -23.03 -7.12 -13.35
CA TYR A 621 -21.81 -7.83 -12.98
C TYR A 621 -20.91 -8.11 -14.20
N ASP A 622 -21.48 -8.53 -15.33
CA ASP A 622 -20.72 -8.75 -16.56
C ASP A 622 -20.09 -7.44 -17.07
N GLN A 623 -20.79 -6.31 -16.91
CA GLN A 623 -20.22 -5.00 -17.21
C GLN A 623 -19.09 -4.60 -16.24
N ILE A 624 -19.17 -4.96 -14.95
CA ILE A 624 -18.05 -4.77 -14.00
C ILE A 624 -16.81 -5.52 -14.48
N ASP A 625 -16.98 -6.68 -15.14
CA ASP A 625 -15.85 -7.45 -15.69
C ASP A 625 -15.03 -6.64 -16.71
N GLN A 626 -15.66 -5.72 -17.44
CA GLN A 626 -14.98 -4.82 -18.38
C GLN A 626 -14.05 -3.80 -17.70
N LEU A 627 -14.23 -3.53 -16.40
CA LEU A 627 -13.35 -2.65 -15.63
C LEU A 627 -12.05 -3.37 -15.23
N HIS A 628 -11.99 -4.70 -15.31
CA HIS A 628 -10.79 -5.44 -14.97
C HIS A 628 -9.61 -5.08 -15.91
N PRO A 629 -8.36 -5.21 -15.41
CA PRO A 629 -7.98 -5.71 -14.09
C PRO A 629 -8.26 -4.71 -12.96
N CYS A 630 -8.93 -5.17 -11.89
CA CYS A 630 -9.13 -4.44 -10.65
C CYS A 630 -7.95 -4.66 -9.69
N GLY A 631 -7.60 -3.65 -8.89
CA GLY A 631 -6.44 -3.66 -7.99
C GLY A 631 -6.12 -2.27 -7.44
N ILE A 632 -4.86 -2.03 -7.07
CA ILE A 632 -4.41 -0.68 -6.70
C ILE A 632 -4.53 0.24 -7.91
N GLY A 633 -5.03 1.46 -7.71
CA GLY A 633 -5.32 2.40 -8.80
C GLY A 633 -6.63 2.13 -9.57
N ASN A 634 -7.26 0.97 -9.37
CA ASN A 634 -8.57 0.64 -9.94
C ASN A 634 -9.29 -0.42 -9.07
N SER A 635 -9.74 -0.07 -7.87
CA SER A 635 -10.35 -1.05 -6.96
C SER A 635 -11.69 -1.58 -7.48
N ASP A 636 -12.18 -2.71 -6.99
CA ASP A 636 -13.55 -3.15 -7.30
C ASP A 636 -14.58 -2.05 -6.95
N PRO A 637 -15.63 -1.84 -7.77
CA PRO A 637 -16.68 -0.90 -7.45
C PRO A 637 -17.36 -1.21 -6.11
N ILE A 638 -17.47 -0.19 -5.25
CA ILE A 638 -18.21 -0.28 -3.99
C ILE A 638 -19.53 0.48 -4.15
N PHE A 639 -20.61 -0.27 -4.13
CA PHE A 639 -21.97 0.24 -4.16
C PHE A 639 -22.49 0.43 -2.74
N TRP A 640 -23.54 1.22 -2.58
CA TRP A 640 -24.31 1.24 -1.34
C TRP A 640 -25.81 1.35 -1.56
N THR A 641 -26.57 0.82 -0.60
CA THR A 641 -28.03 0.92 -0.54
C THR A 641 -28.44 1.35 0.86
N SER A 642 -29.38 2.30 0.92
CA SER A 642 -29.95 2.80 2.17
C SER A 642 -31.07 1.90 2.68
N ASN A 643 -31.27 1.89 4.01
CA ASN A 643 -32.44 1.29 4.67
C ASN A 643 -32.74 -0.16 4.22
N VAL A 644 -31.72 -1.00 4.24
CA VAL A 644 -31.81 -2.43 3.93
C VAL A 644 -32.26 -3.20 5.17
N GLN A 645 -33.29 -4.02 5.00
CA GLN A 645 -33.82 -4.92 6.01
C GLN A 645 -33.06 -6.26 5.99
N ILE A 646 -32.58 -6.70 7.16
CA ILE A 646 -31.99 -8.02 7.37
C ILE A 646 -33.12 -9.00 7.72
N LEU A 647 -33.45 -9.88 6.78
CA LEU A 647 -34.49 -10.90 6.94
C LEU A 647 -33.98 -12.11 7.72
N GLU A 648 -32.76 -12.55 7.40
CA GLU A 648 -32.08 -13.66 8.05
C GLU A 648 -30.62 -13.32 8.28
N GLN A 649 -30.04 -13.81 9.38
CA GLN A 649 -28.62 -13.70 9.65
C GLN A 649 -28.11 -14.92 10.43
N LYS A 650 -26.90 -15.37 10.09
CA LYS A 650 -26.22 -16.46 10.80
C LYS A 650 -24.71 -16.31 10.72
N THR A 651 -24.02 -16.79 11.76
CA THR A 651 -22.57 -16.97 11.71
C THR A 651 -22.20 -18.23 10.92
N VAL A 652 -21.19 -18.16 10.06
CA VAL A 652 -20.72 -19.29 9.23
C VAL A 652 -19.21 -19.55 9.40
N ALA A 653 -18.74 -20.67 8.83
CA ALA A 653 -17.41 -21.27 9.03
C ALA A 653 -17.19 -21.93 10.40
N LYS A 654 -16.10 -22.73 10.50
CA LYS A 654 -15.79 -23.56 11.69
C LYS A 654 -15.61 -22.73 12.96
N GLU A 655 -15.09 -21.51 12.82
CA GLU A 655 -14.81 -20.58 13.92
C GLU A 655 -15.92 -19.54 14.12
N ARG A 656 -17.01 -19.60 13.32
CA ARG A 656 -18.12 -18.63 13.34
C ARG A 656 -17.68 -17.18 13.07
N ASP A 657 -16.61 -17.01 12.30
CA ASP A 657 -15.98 -15.71 12.07
C ASP A 657 -16.69 -14.83 11.04
N HIS A 658 -17.58 -15.35 10.21
CA HIS A 658 -18.24 -14.57 9.14
C HIS A 658 -19.75 -14.51 9.36
N LEU A 659 -20.40 -13.46 8.83
CA LEU A 659 -21.86 -13.34 8.81
C LEU A 659 -22.37 -13.65 7.41
N LYS A 660 -23.39 -14.51 7.31
CA LYS A 660 -24.20 -14.68 6.11
C LYS A 660 -25.58 -14.12 6.38
N LEU A 661 -26.05 -13.26 5.47
CA LEU A 661 -27.30 -12.54 5.58
C LEU A 661 -28.21 -12.84 4.38
N LEU A 662 -29.51 -12.76 4.62
CA LEU A 662 -30.51 -12.56 3.56
C LEU A 662 -31.09 -11.16 3.76
N VAL A 663 -30.96 -10.31 2.75
CA VAL A 663 -31.31 -8.89 2.83
C VAL A 663 -32.35 -8.51 1.80
N GLN A 664 -33.11 -7.46 2.11
CA GLN A 664 -34.15 -6.89 1.26
C GLN A 664 -34.12 -5.37 1.35
N GLN A 665 -34.20 -4.68 0.22
CA GLN A 665 -34.36 -3.23 0.21
C GLN A 665 -35.79 -2.85 0.65
N ASP A 666 -35.91 -1.82 1.50
CA ASP A 666 -37.21 -1.35 1.97
C ASP A 666 -38.14 -0.94 0.80
N GLY A 667 -39.44 -1.24 0.94
CA GLY A 667 -40.46 -0.98 -0.08
C GLY A 667 -40.52 -1.97 -1.26
N LEU A 668 -39.54 -2.87 -1.43
CA LEU A 668 -39.46 -3.77 -2.59
C LEU A 668 -39.59 -5.25 -2.19
N LYS A 669 -40.77 -5.87 -2.44
CA LYS A 669 -41.13 -7.19 -1.88
C LYS A 669 -40.38 -8.40 -2.47
N ASN A 670 -39.79 -8.30 -3.66
CA ASN A 670 -39.22 -9.44 -4.39
C ASN A 670 -37.69 -9.37 -4.62
N ASP A 671 -37.01 -8.35 -4.09
CA ASP A 671 -35.58 -8.15 -4.32
C ASP A 671 -34.79 -8.63 -3.12
N ARG A 672 -34.71 -9.96 -2.97
CA ARG A 672 -33.93 -10.58 -1.88
C ARG A 672 -32.56 -10.97 -2.41
N LEU A 673 -31.52 -10.50 -1.73
CA LEU A 673 -30.15 -10.83 -2.07
C LEU A 673 -29.47 -11.52 -0.89
N LYS A 674 -28.64 -12.52 -1.20
CA LYS A 674 -27.74 -13.09 -0.21
C LYS A 674 -26.55 -12.17 -0.06
N ALA A 675 -26.08 -12.00 1.16
CA ALA A 675 -24.90 -11.21 1.46
C ALA A 675 -23.96 -11.94 2.42
N ILE A 676 -22.67 -11.65 2.32
CA ILE A 676 -21.64 -12.17 3.22
C ILE A 676 -20.85 -10.97 3.75
N ALA A 677 -20.59 -10.95 5.06
CA ALA A 677 -19.65 -10.03 5.69
C ALA A 677 -18.53 -10.85 6.35
N TRP A 678 -17.31 -10.75 5.80
CA TRP A 678 -16.17 -11.54 6.26
C TRP A 678 -15.59 -11.00 7.56
N ARG A 679 -15.26 -11.87 8.54
CA ARG A 679 -14.66 -11.52 9.83
C ARG A 679 -15.56 -10.69 10.74
N TRP A 680 -16.87 -10.73 10.50
CA TRP A 680 -17.87 -9.98 11.23
C TRP A 680 -18.66 -10.82 12.24
N GLY A 681 -18.24 -12.06 12.53
CA GLY A 681 -18.90 -12.94 13.50
C GLY A 681 -19.14 -12.28 14.87
N ARG A 682 -18.22 -11.41 15.29
CA ARG A 682 -18.32 -10.66 16.56
C ARG A 682 -19.45 -9.62 16.62
N TYR A 683 -20.00 -9.23 15.46
CA TYR A 683 -21.08 -8.26 15.33
C TYR A 683 -22.46 -8.94 15.25
N PHE A 684 -22.52 -10.26 15.41
CA PHE A 684 -23.79 -10.96 15.42
C PHE A 684 -24.58 -10.72 16.73
N PRO A 685 -25.89 -10.40 16.68
CA PRO A 685 -26.67 -10.08 15.49
C PRO A 685 -26.52 -8.60 15.07
N LEU A 686 -26.49 -8.32 13.77
CA LEU A 686 -26.62 -6.95 13.25
C LEU A 686 -28.04 -6.41 13.52
N PRO A 687 -28.23 -5.08 13.58
CA PRO A 687 -29.57 -4.48 13.65
C PRO A 687 -30.46 -4.87 12.46
N ASN A 688 -31.77 -4.92 12.65
CA ASN A 688 -32.71 -5.35 11.61
C ASN A 688 -32.73 -4.44 10.37
N ALA A 689 -32.47 -3.14 10.54
CA ALA A 689 -32.44 -2.16 9.45
C ALA A 689 -31.09 -1.44 9.45
N VAL A 690 -30.42 -1.40 8.31
CA VAL A 690 -29.06 -0.85 8.13
C VAL A 690 -28.87 -0.25 6.74
N ASP A 691 -27.99 0.74 6.61
CA ASP A 691 -27.38 1.04 5.31
C ASP A 691 -26.23 0.03 5.08
N ILE A 692 -26.11 -0.50 3.87
CA ILE A 692 -25.03 -1.44 3.50
C ILE A 692 -24.18 -0.90 2.35
N ALA A 693 -22.86 -1.03 2.47
CA ALA A 693 -21.90 -0.82 1.39
C ALA A 693 -21.28 -2.17 1.01
N TYR A 694 -21.21 -2.46 -0.28
CA TYR A 694 -20.90 -3.81 -0.76
C TYR A 694 -20.27 -3.81 -2.16
N GLN A 695 -19.54 -4.89 -2.44
CA GLN A 695 -19.14 -5.29 -3.80
C GLN A 695 -20.10 -6.36 -4.32
N LEU A 696 -20.26 -6.45 -5.64
CA LEU A 696 -20.99 -7.56 -6.26
C LEU A 696 -20.06 -8.76 -6.45
N LYS A 697 -20.56 -9.97 -6.16
CA LYS A 697 -19.90 -11.23 -6.43
C LYS A 697 -20.87 -12.20 -7.10
N LEU A 698 -20.36 -13.09 -7.95
CA LEU A 698 -21.14 -14.23 -8.43
C LEU A 698 -20.94 -15.42 -7.49
N ASN A 699 -22.06 -16.06 -7.14
CA ASN A 699 -22.08 -17.37 -6.52
C ASN A 699 -22.59 -18.40 -7.52
N GLU A 700 -21.70 -19.32 -7.91
CA GLU A 700 -22.03 -20.49 -8.71
C GLU A 700 -22.32 -21.68 -7.80
N TRP A 701 -23.54 -22.19 -7.86
CA TRP A 701 -23.93 -23.37 -7.09
C TRP A 701 -24.81 -24.29 -7.94
N ARG A 702 -24.39 -25.55 -8.10
CA ARG A 702 -25.12 -26.58 -8.88
C ARG A 702 -25.49 -26.15 -10.31
N GLY A 703 -24.65 -25.33 -10.94
CA GLY A 703 -24.87 -24.84 -12.30
C GLY A 703 -25.78 -23.61 -12.40
N GLU A 704 -26.28 -23.09 -11.29
CA GLU A 704 -26.96 -21.78 -11.24
C GLU A 704 -25.98 -20.71 -10.76
N THR A 705 -25.96 -19.58 -11.48
CA THR A 705 -25.17 -18.41 -11.14
C THR A 705 -26.09 -17.32 -10.61
N THR A 706 -25.79 -16.84 -9.40
CA THR A 706 -26.59 -15.81 -8.72
C THR A 706 -25.69 -14.69 -8.23
N VAL A 707 -26.20 -13.46 -8.25
CA VAL A 707 -25.51 -12.30 -7.67
C VAL A 707 -25.65 -12.36 -6.14
N GLU A 708 -24.53 -12.24 -5.43
CA GLU A 708 -24.46 -12.06 -3.99
C GLU A 708 -23.70 -10.77 -3.65
N LEU A 709 -23.94 -10.23 -2.44
CA LEU A 709 -23.30 -9.01 -1.95
C LEU A 709 -22.14 -9.36 -1.00
N ASP A 710 -20.94 -8.86 -1.27
CA ASP A 710 -19.83 -8.89 -0.32
C ASP A 710 -19.79 -7.56 0.47
N ILE A 711 -20.25 -7.60 1.72
CA ILE A 711 -20.44 -6.40 2.55
C ILE A 711 -19.10 -5.92 3.09
N VAL A 712 -18.78 -4.68 2.76
CA VAL A 712 -17.57 -3.97 3.23
C VAL A 712 -17.89 -2.91 4.28
N GLY A 713 -19.15 -2.48 4.38
CA GLY A 713 -19.56 -1.51 5.40
C GLY A 713 -21.02 -1.59 5.81
N VAL A 714 -21.28 -1.21 7.06
CA VAL A 714 -22.62 -1.07 7.65
C VAL A 714 -22.67 0.17 8.52
N ARG A 715 -23.78 0.90 8.45
CA ARG A 715 -24.11 1.97 9.40
C ARG A 715 -25.60 1.97 9.71
N HIS A 716 -25.99 2.71 10.75
CA HIS A 716 -27.41 2.99 10.98
C HIS A 716 -28.01 3.67 9.75
N PRO A 717 -29.28 3.37 9.42
CA PRO A 717 -30.00 4.13 8.42
C PRO A 717 -29.92 5.60 8.78
N SER A 718 -29.46 6.41 7.83
CA SER A 718 -29.54 7.86 7.99
C SER A 718 -31.01 8.25 7.80
N ASP A 719 -31.55 9.21 8.57
CA ASP A 719 -32.88 9.77 8.30
C ASP A 719 -32.84 10.50 6.94
N THR A 720 -32.99 9.74 5.85
CA THR A 720 -33.02 10.24 4.49
C THR A 720 -34.40 10.85 4.22
N ASN A 721 -34.63 12.04 4.79
CA ASN A 721 -35.66 12.99 4.34
C ASN A 721 -35.15 14.44 4.29
N ALA A 722 -33.85 14.69 4.44
CA ALA A 722 -33.31 16.05 4.44
C ALA A 722 -32.67 16.53 3.13
N ASN A 723 -32.42 15.67 2.12
CA ASN A 723 -31.66 16.06 0.92
C ASN A 723 -32.25 15.61 -0.43
N ALA A 724 -33.55 15.28 -0.48
CA ALA A 724 -34.24 14.92 -1.73
C ALA A 724 -35.44 15.83 -2.04
N SER A 725 -35.33 17.11 -1.70
CA SER A 725 -36.27 18.14 -2.13
C SER A 725 -35.49 19.23 -2.86
N SER A 726 -35.66 19.31 -4.17
CA SER A 726 -35.42 20.53 -4.91
C SER A 726 -36.36 21.61 -4.35
N THR A 727 -35.89 22.41 -3.41
CA THR A 727 -36.54 23.68 -3.07
C THR A 727 -35.92 24.75 -3.95
N THR A 728 -36.64 25.08 -5.03
CA THR A 728 -36.68 26.44 -5.56
C THR A 728 -36.89 27.39 -4.37
N LEU A 729 -35.84 28.11 -3.98
CA LEU A 729 -35.94 29.13 -2.94
C LEU A 729 -36.49 30.41 -3.57
N ASP A 730 -37.65 30.79 -3.06
CA ASP A 730 -38.27 32.11 -3.19
C ASP A 730 -37.27 33.20 -2.76
N PRO A 731 -37.14 34.34 -3.47
CA PRO A 731 -36.09 35.34 -3.21
C PRO A 731 -36.22 36.11 -1.88
N ASP A 732 -37.32 36.00 -1.14
CA ASP A 732 -37.65 36.95 -0.06
C ASP A 732 -37.45 36.45 1.38
N HIS A 733 -36.68 35.37 1.61
CA HIS A 733 -36.39 34.88 2.98
C HIS A 733 -34.90 34.86 3.39
N GLN A 734 -34.02 35.60 2.71
CA GLN A 734 -32.61 35.77 3.10
C GLN A 734 -32.34 36.91 4.10
N SER A 735 -33.04 36.97 5.24
CA SER A 735 -32.72 37.98 6.27
C SER A 735 -32.77 37.51 7.73
N ALA A 736 -32.84 36.21 8.02
CA ALA A 736 -32.93 35.73 9.40
C ALA A 736 -31.95 34.63 9.85
N GLN A 737 -30.98 34.19 9.02
CA GLN A 737 -29.99 33.16 9.41
C GLN A 737 -28.52 33.50 9.10
N ALA A 738 -28.17 34.79 9.08
CA ALA A 738 -26.78 35.27 9.07
C ALA A 738 -26.35 35.89 10.41
N GLY A 739 -27.01 35.54 11.52
CA GLY A 739 -26.95 36.28 12.78
C GLY A 739 -26.18 35.65 13.95
N VAL A 740 -25.45 34.53 13.79
CA VAL A 740 -24.88 33.79 14.94
C VAL A 740 -23.35 33.82 15.07
N LEU A 741 -22.59 34.36 14.10
CA LEU A 741 -21.11 34.41 14.17
C LEU A 741 -20.50 35.81 14.30
N THR A 742 -21.16 36.72 15.03
CA THR A 742 -20.56 38.03 15.39
C THR A 742 -20.77 38.43 16.86
N GLN A 743 -21.00 37.48 17.77
CA GLN A 743 -20.85 37.77 19.20
C GLN A 743 -19.40 37.59 19.63
N SER A 744 -18.70 38.71 19.80
CA SER A 744 -17.44 38.77 20.56
C SER A 744 -17.66 38.13 21.93
N LEU A 745 -17.13 36.92 22.14
CA LEU A 745 -17.15 36.26 23.44
C LEU A 745 -16.45 37.18 24.44
N LYS A 746 -17.12 37.53 25.55
CA LYS A 746 -16.50 38.30 26.64
C LYS A 746 -15.20 37.58 27.06
N PRO A 747 -14.10 38.31 27.35
CA PRO A 747 -12.85 37.69 27.75
C PRO A 747 -13.03 36.75 28.95
N ILE A 748 -12.60 35.50 28.80
CA ILE A 748 -12.69 34.47 29.84
C ILE A 748 -11.42 34.51 30.67
N CYS A 749 -11.58 34.64 31.99
CA CYS A 749 -10.48 34.59 32.92
C CYS A 749 -10.11 33.13 33.25
N PHE A 750 -8.83 32.82 33.25
CA PHE A 750 -8.30 31.50 33.65
C PHE A 750 -7.02 31.66 34.47
N GLN A 751 -6.73 30.68 35.31
CA GLN A 751 -5.53 30.68 36.14
C GLN A 751 -4.48 29.75 35.53
N TYR A 752 -3.27 30.25 35.34
CA TYR A 752 -2.13 29.47 34.88
C TYR A 752 -0.90 29.82 35.71
N ARG A 753 -0.24 28.80 36.27
CA ARG A 753 0.93 28.96 37.19
C ARG A 753 0.73 30.04 38.27
N LYS A 754 -0.43 30.01 38.94
CA LYS A 754 -0.86 30.95 40.00
C LYS A 754 -1.04 32.41 39.57
N ARG A 755 -1.01 32.73 38.27
CA ARG A 755 -1.34 34.06 37.74
C ARG A 755 -2.69 34.02 37.00
N GLN A 756 -3.41 35.14 37.00
CA GLN A 756 -4.66 35.28 36.24
C GLN A 756 -4.39 35.79 34.82
N TYR A 757 -4.99 35.13 33.85
CA TYR A 757 -4.96 35.53 32.45
C TYR A 757 -6.39 35.70 31.96
N ALA A 758 -6.56 36.48 30.89
CA ALA A 758 -7.83 36.57 30.17
C ALA A 758 -7.62 36.13 28.72
N CYS A 759 -8.54 35.36 28.16
CA CYS A 759 -8.49 34.93 26.77
C CYS A 759 -9.78 35.25 26.02
N SER A 760 -9.66 35.54 24.74
CA SER A 760 -10.78 35.82 23.84
C SER A 760 -10.43 35.46 22.40
N VAL A 761 -11.43 35.15 21.59
CA VAL A 761 -11.29 34.91 20.16
C VAL A 761 -12.07 35.98 19.42
N GLY A 762 -11.49 36.59 18.39
CA GLY A 762 -12.17 37.61 17.60
C GLY A 762 -11.62 37.74 16.18
N LEU A 763 -12.42 38.30 15.29
CA LEU A 763 -12.02 38.62 13.92
C LEU A 763 -11.23 39.93 13.90
N VAL A 764 -10.11 39.96 13.20
CA VAL A 764 -9.32 41.18 12.99
C VAL A 764 -9.24 41.51 11.51
N LYS A 765 -9.42 42.79 11.17
CA LYS A 765 -9.16 43.32 9.82
C LYS A 765 -7.65 43.32 9.59
N GLY A 766 -7.20 42.70 8.50
CA GLY A 766 -5.80 42.78 8.08
C GLY A 766 -5.48 44.18 7.58
N ASP A 767 -4.44 44.81 8.13
CA ASP A 767 -3.86 46.03 7.55
C ASP A 767 -2.98 45.59 6.36
N ALA A 768 -3.39 45.97 5.15
CA ALA A 768 -2.60 45.76 3.96
C ALA A 768 -1.60 46.92 3.78
N GLU A 769 -0.39 46.78 4.32
CA GLU A 769 0.73 47.63 3.90
C GLU A 769 2.03 46.81 3.71
N ASN A 770 2.58 46.98 2.50
CA ASN A 770 3.94 46.69 2.02
C ASN A 770 4.31 45.26 1.57
N ALA A 771 3.96 44.90 0.32
CA ALA A 771 4.93 44.76 -0.80
C ALA A 771 4.23 44.30 -2.10
N SER A 772 4.47 45.03 -3.20
CA SER A 772 4.03 44.81 -4.59
C SER A 772 2.52 44.87 -4.88
N GLY A 773 2.12 45.97 -5.52
CA GLY A 773 0.72 46.31 -5.80
C GLY A 773 0.07 45.44 -6.86
N ILE A 774 -1.02 44.76 -6.46
CA ILE A 774 -2.18 44.40 -7.27
C ILE A 774 -3.39 44.50 -6.32
N SER A 775 -4.32 45.41 -6.61
CA SER A 775 -5.58 45.52 -5.88
C SER A 775 -6.63 44.61 -6.51
N THR A 776 -7.08 43.58 -5.79
CA THR A 776 -8.37 42.92 -6.03
C THR A 776 -9.04 42.56 -4.70
N ASP A 777 -10.35 42.79 -4.66
CA ASP A 777 -11.23 42.71 -3.50
C ASP A 777 -11.31 41.31 -2.88
N THR A 778 -10.82 41.18 -1.65
CA THR A 778 -11.47 40.46 -0.55
C THR A 778 -10.70 40.77 0.73
N MET A 779 -11.24 41.64 1.60
CA MET A 779 -10.71 41.80 2.96
C MET A 779 -10.92 40.49 3.72
N SER A 780 -9.87 39.66 3.81
CA SER A 780 -9.89 38.43 4.58
C SER A 780 -9.89 38.80 6.08
N GLN A 781 -11.06 38.71 6.71
CA GLN A 781 -11.17 38.77 8.17
C GLN A 781 -10.48 37.54 8.74
N GLN A 782 -9.42 37.73 9.51
CA GLN A 782 -8.67 36.62 10.11
C GLN A 782 -9.05 36.47 11.58
N LEU A 783 -9.39 35.25 11.99
CA LEU A 783 -9.64 34.90 13.39
C LEU A 783 -8.33 35.04 14.18
N GLU A 784 -8.37 35.56 15.42
CA GLU A 784 -7.20 35.71 16.28
C GLU A 784 -7.53 35.28 17.71
N LEU A 785 -6.70 34.43 18.31
CA LEU A 785 -6.73 34.12 19.73
C LEU A 785 -5.87 35.14 20.48
N ARG A 786 -6.46 35.80 21.47
CA ARG A 786 -5.78 36.82 22.29
C ARG A 786 -5.71 36.36 23.73
N ILE A 787 -4.51 36.27 24.29
CA ILE A 787 -4.26 35.94 25.69
C ILE A 787 -3.59 37.12 26.37
N ARG A 788 -4.29 37.75 27.32
CA ARG A 788 -3.80 38.88 28.10
C ARG A 788 -3.28 38.40 29.45
N ASN A 789 -2.08 38.85 29.82
CA ASN A 789 -1.50 38.61 31.14
C ASN A 789 -1.89 39.71 32.16
N PRO A 790 -1.59 39.56 33.47
CA PRO A 790 -1.90 40.57 34.48
C PRO A 790 -1.28 41.95 34.19
N GLU A 791 -0.12 41.98 33.52
CA GLU A 791 0.64 43.19 33.21
C GLU A 791 0.16 43.90 31.92
N GLY A 792 -0.97 43.46 31.34
CA GLY A 792 -1.61 44.08 30.18
C GLY A 792 -0.99 43.76 28.82
N LYS A 793 0.04 42.90 28.76
CA LYS A 793 0.59 42.39 27.50
C LYS A 793 -0.35 41.34 26.91
N VAL A 794 -0.52 41.38 25.60
CA VAL A 794 -1.37 40.48 24.83
C VAL A 794 -0.48 39.63 23.93
N LEU A 795 -0.63 38.32 24.05
CA LEU A 795 -0.18 37.33 23.07
C LEU A 795 -1.31 37.14 22.06
N ALA A 796 -1.10 37.62 20.84
CA ALA A 796 -2.03 37.57 19.71
C ALA A 796 -1.57 36.52 18.70
N ILE A 797 -2.43 35.54 18.43
CA ILE A 797 -2.07 34.34 17.67
C ILE A 797 -3.06 34.19 16.52
N GLN A 798 -2.55 33.99 15.31
CA GLN A 798 -3.36 33.75 14.12
C GLN A 798 -3.32 32.27 13.69
N PRO A 799 -4.41 31.72 13.11
CA PRO A 799 -4.47 30.37 12.57
C PRO A 799 -3.36 30.10 11.57
N HIS A 800 -2.78 28.90 11.63
CA HIS A 800 -1.75 28.40 10.70
C HIS A 800 -0.37 29.08 10.77
N TYR A 801 -0.14 29.99 11.72
CA TYR A 801 1.17 30.60 11.92
C TYR A 801 1.99 29.92 13.03
N HIS A 802 3.29 29.78 12.80
CA HIS A 802 4.26 29.32 13.80
C HIS A 802 4.71 30.45 14.76
N GLN A 803 4.33 31.69 14.47
CA GLN A 803 4.69 32.88 15.25
C GLN A 803 3.45 33.58 15.77
N ALA A 804 3.59 34.27 16.91
CA ALA A 804 2.57 35.13 17.51
C ALA A 804 3.15 36.50 17.84
N LEU A 805 2.29 37.50 17.98
CA LEU A 805 2.69 38.85 18.39
C LEU A 805 2.48 39.03 19.90
N VAL A 806 3.51 39.47 20.62
CA VAL A 806 3.41 39.81 22.06
C VAL A 806 3.73 41.27 22.28
N GLY A 807 2.78 42.02 22.85
CA GLY A 807 2.98 43.44 23.16
C GLY A 807 1.81 44.05 23.92
N GLN A 808 1.95 45.31 24.33
CA GLN A 808 0.83 46.09 24.88
C GLN A 808 -0.02 46.72 23.77
N SER A 809 0.58 47.02 22.62
CA SER A 809 -0.09 47.36 21.37
C SER A 809 0.51 46.57 20.20
N ARG A 810 -0.19 46.52 19.05
CA ARG A 810 0.33 45.87 17.83
C ARG A 810 1.59 46.54 17.30
N GLN A 811 1.70 47.86 17.43
CA GLN A 811 2.85 48.66 16.96
C GLN A 811 4.12 48.39 17.78
N THR A 812 3.97 47.99 19.04
CA THR A 812 5.09 47.64 19.93
C THR A 812 5.24 46.13 20.13
N ALA A 813 4.49 45.32 19.37
CA ALA A 813 4.50 43.89 19.54
C ALA A 813 5.73 43.26 18.90
N VAL A 814 6.31 42.29 19.59
CA VAL A 814 7.44 41.51 19.08
C VAL A 814 6.94 40.14 18.65
N SER A 815 7.45 39.63 17.53
CA SER A 815 7.15 38.27 17.09
C SER A 815 7.84 37.25 18.02
N VAL A 816 7.09 36.25 18.48
CA VAL A 816 7.56 35.16 19.32
C VAL A 816 7.20 33.81 18.70
N ASP A 817 8.08 32.83 18.89
CA ASP A 817 7.82 31.45 18.51
C ASP A 817 6.95 30.77 19.59
N ILE A 818 5.70 30.48 19.22
CA ILE A 818 4.72 29.83 20.13
C ILE A 818 4.90 28.31 20.22
N ALA A 819 5.88 27.73 19.51
CA ALA A 819 6.35 26.35 19.73
C ALA A 819 7.09 26.17 21.06
N HIS A 820 7.51 27.27 21.72
CA HIS A 820 8.23 27.19 22.99
C HIS A 820 7.31 26.65 24.12
N PRO A 821 7.76 25.69 24.95
CA PRO A 821 6.91 25.04 25.98
C PRO A 821 6.12 25.99 26.88
N HIS A 822 6.72 27.13 27.25
CA HIS A 822 6.07 28.17 28.04
C HIS A 822 4.77 28.68 27.39
N TYR A 823 4.82 29.02 26.10
CA TYR A 823 3.66 29.51 25.35
C TYR A 823 2.70 28.37 25.03
N PHE A 824 3.21 27.21 24.62
CA PHE A 824 2.38 26.04 24.30
C PHE A 824 1.40 25.69 25.44
N HIS A 825 1.90 25.55 26.66
CA HIS A 825 1.08 25.20 27.82
C HIS A 825 0.12 26.33 28.24
N LEU A 826 0.53 27.60 28.10
CA LEU A 826 -0.33 28.75 28.36
C LEU A 826 -1.49 28.82 27.37
N ILE A 827 -1.22 28.60 26.08
CA ILE A 827 -2.25 28.64 25.04
C ILE A 827 -3.20 27.44 25.19
N LYS A 828 -2.69 26.25 25.52
CA LYS A 828 -3.53 25.08 25.83
C LYS A 828 -4.46 25.33 27.02
N ALA A 829 -3.95 25.98 28.08
CA ALA A 829 -4.78 26.37 29.22
C ALA A 829 -5.86 27.39 28.85
N ALA A 830 -5.55 28.35 27.98
CA ALA A 830 -6.51 29.32 27.47
C ALA A 830 -7.63 28.66 26.64
N LEU A 831 -7.27 27.74 25.74
CA LEU A 831 -8.23 27.01 24.90
C LEU A 831 -9.16 26.13 25.73
N ASN A 832 -8.63 25.42 26.72
CA ASN A 832 -9.46 24.63 27.64
C ASN A 832 -10.44 25.51 28.43
N ALA A 833 -10.05 26.74 28.79
CA ALA A 833 -10.93 27.68 29.47
C ALA A 833 -12.05 28.20 28.55
N LEU A 834 -11.74 28.46 27.28
CA LEU A 834 -12.73 28.81 26.25
C LEU A 834 -13.73 27.66 26.02
N GLU A 835 -13.24 26.43 25.87
CA GLU A 835 -14.06 25.23 25.69
C GLU A 835 -14.98 24.96 26.89
N ALA A 836 -14.46 25.08 28.12
CA ALA A 836 -15.25 24.91 29.34
C ALA A 836 -16.34 25.98 29.53
N SER A 837 -16.17 27.17 28.96
CA SER A 837 -17.19 28.22 28.99
C SER A 837 -18.28 27.99 27.95
N LEU A 838 -17.94 27.42 26.78
CA LEU A 838 -18.89 27.13 25.71
C LEU A 838 -19.80 25.95 26.05
N ASN A 839 -19.32 24.97 26.82
CA ASN A 839 -20.14 23.86 27.32
C ASN A 839 -21.09 24.23 28.49
N LYS A 840 -21.04 25.47 28.99
CA LYS A 840 -21.90 25.98 30.08
C LYS A 840 -22.98 26.97 29.61
N CYS A 841 -22.86 27.50 28.39
CA CYS A 841 -23.90 28.25 27.69
C CYS A 841 -24.76 27.27 26.88
#